data_AF-K2JG73-F1
#
_entry.id   AF-K2JG73-F1
#
_cell.length_a   1.000
_cell.length_b   1.000
_cell.length_c   1.000
_cell.angle_alpha   90.00
_cell.angle_beta   90.00
_cell.angle_gamma   90.00
#
_symmetry.space_group_name_H-M   'P 1'
#
loop_
_entity.id
_entity.type
_entity.pdbx_description
1 polymer ?
#
loop_
_entity_poly.entity_id
_entity_poly.type
_entity_poly.pdbx_seq_one_letter_code
_entity_poly.pdbx_strand_id
1 'polypeptide(L)'
;MTEPRRGKSKLVAERRYPAKKQAPKAQAKKTAPQKAKASKSARSRRPARTPSSSLFMRLFGWVFRLIWIVTSRVALIGALVLGIAVFYIYTTLPPFSDLLDGRARGSVTLLDRNGSVFAWRGEQFGGQITTDTVSPALKNAIKVSPHLKNAIIATEDRRFYKHFGVSPRGIASAIKINLSENRSALSGHGGSTLTQQTAKLLCLGVPFDPAKWKNQTEYEADCRQGSLTRKIKEAVYALAMEVRYSKDDILSIYMNRAYLGAGANGFEAAAQRYFGKSAAEVNIAESAMLAGLLTAPSRYAPTSNLERSQDRAGIVLLLMNQQGYITDDERAYAKAHPAELSDTAEKRAGGYFADWVMGAGPDFLTRDTTEDVVIDTTLDQRIQTAAEDALTWVFENKVREGSKAQAAIVVMSADGAVRAMVGGRKLKVSGAFNRATQAKRQPGSSFKPFVYATALDMGWSYDSPIVDEPLTLNIPGSGPWSPQNYDRKFHGTVTLTDALRHSYNIPAVKLAMDAGLENVRTVAEMFGIESDLAQGPALALGVSETTLLEMTGAYAGILNGGSSVSPYGLKSLRLKGDNTPLMGQDGGLGERVITPESAQELIYMMYNAVQSGTGARAQIPGVEVAGKTGTTQAARDAWFMGFTADYVAGVWMGYDDNAPLTGVTGGGLPAEIWQKTMEKVQEGLEPKPLPMIRPAAPPRVNPQFPGNTTSSNSRSGDKADNVLLDLLGAIFGGGNN
;
A
#
# COMPACT_ATOMS: atom_id res chain seq x y z
N MET A 1 61.15 8.99 37.95
CA MET A 1 61.34 7.90 36.97
C MET A 1 61.31 8.55 35.60
N THR A 2 62.39 9.17 35.05
CA THR A 2 63.85 8.87 35.13
C THR A 2 64.15 7.42 34.72
N GLU A 3 65.02 7.12 33.74
CA GLU A 3 66.00 7.93 32.97
C GLU A 3 66.14 7.47 31.49
N PRO A 4 66.89 8.18 30.61
CA PRO A 4 66.98 7.92 29.16
C PRO A 4 68.32 7.29 28.70
N ARG A 5 68.49 6.99 27.38
CA ARG A 5 69.83 6.98 26.72
C ARG A 5 69.81 7.12 25.19
N ARG A 6 70.97 7.52 24.63
CA ARG A 6 71.26 7.77 23.20
C ARG A 6 72.12 6.64 22.59
N GLY A 7 72.16 6.53 21.27
CA GLY A 7 73.19 5.78 20.52
C GLY A 7 73.30 6.22 19.05
N LYS A 8 74.51 6.18 18.46
CA LYS A 8 74.78 6.57 17.05
C LYS A 8 75.78 5.63 16.35
N SER A 9 75.40 5.15 15.17
CA SER A 9 76.20 5.01 13.92
C SER A 9 77.48 4.14 13.80
N LYS A 10 77.48 3.32 12.71
CA LYS A 10 78.57 3.04 11.70
C LYS A 10 79.56 1.85 11.80
N LEU A 11 79.41 0.94 10.81
CA LEU A 11 80.42 0.41 9.83
C LEU A 11 81.35 -0.81 10.14
N VAL A 12 81.89 -1.37 9.03
CA VAL A 12 82.97 -2.40 8.84
C VAL A 12 82.51 -3.88 8.99
N ALA A 13 82.29 -4.70 7.93
CA ALA A 13 83.19 -5.43 6.98
C ALA A 13 83.65 -6.83 7.51
N GLU A 14 84.12 -7.87 6.77
CA GLU A 14 84.35 -8.17 5.32
C GLU A 14 84.55 -9.71 5.06
N ARG A 15 84.38 -10.23 3.82
CA ARG A 15 84.97 -11.49 3.20
C ARG A 15 84.63 -12.89 3.84
N ARG A 16 84.49 -14.05 3.15
CA ARG A 16 85.34 -14.71 2.11
C ARG A 16 84.73 -16.05 1.55
N TYR A 17 85.20 -16.47 0.36
CA TYR A 17 85.15 -17.73 -0.44
C TYR A 17 85.26 -19.12 0.27
N PRO A 18 85.15 -20.34 -0.37
CA PRO A 18 85.34 -20.76 -1.81
C PRO A 18 84.34 -21.86 -2.34
N ALA A 19 84.61 -22.72 -3.37
CA ALA A 19 84.83 -22.49 -4.82
C ALA A 19 84.87 -23.83 -5.67
N LYS A 20 84.62 -23.76 -7.01
CA LYS A 20 84.85 -24.80 -8.09
C LYS A 20 83.96 -26.08 -7.96
N LYS A 21 83.86 -27.10 -8.84
CA LYS A 21 84.42 -27.66 -10.13
C LYS A 21 83.22 -28.38 -10.87
N GLN A 22 83.17 -29.00 -12.07
CA GLN A 22 83.79 -29.03 -13.44
C GLN A 22 82.80 -29.86 -14.33
N ALA A 23 82.46 -29.58 -15.61
CA ALA A 23 83.15 -29.79 -16.91
C ALA A 23 83.44 -31.27 -17.32
N PRO A 24 83.54 -31.67 -18.63
CA PRO A 24 83.59 -30.86 -19.87
C PRO A 24 82.85 -31.39 -21.15
N LYS A 25 82.87 -30.58 -22.25
CA LYS A 25 82.99 -30.86 -23.73
C LYS A 25 82.06 -29.98 -24.60
N ALA A 26 82.27 -29.72 -25.91
CA ALA A 26 83.51 -29.53 -26.70
C ALA A 26 83.30 -28.89 -28.12
N GLN A 27 83.88 -27.70 -28.35
CA GLN A 27 84.58 -27.21 -29.56
C GLN A 27 83.96 -27.12 -30.99
N ALA A 28 83.89 -25.88 -31.52
CA ALA A 28 84.62 -25.36 -32.71
C ALA A 28 84.54 -23.79 -32.66
N LYS A 29 85.56 -22.90 -32.83
CA LYS A 29 86.67 -22.70 -33.82
C LYS A 29 86.16 -22.41 -35.25
N LYS A 30 86.53 -21.33 -35.97
CA LYS A 30 87.50 -20.20 -35.82
C LYS A 30 86.79 -18.86 -36.24
N THR A 31 87.31 -17.62 -36.35
CA THR A 31 88.64 -16.93 -36.18
C THR A 31 88.42 -15.41 -35.92
N ALA A 32 89.50 -14.62 -35.79
CA ALA A 32 89.55 -13.14 -35.95
C ALA A 32 90.80 -12.79 -36.84
N PRO A 33 91.28 -11.53 -37.13
CA PRO A 33 91.51 -10.44 -36.16
C PRO A 33 91.54 -8.95 -36.68
N GLN A 34 91.99 -8.05 -35.78
CA GLN A 34 92.78 -6.79 -36.00
C GLN A 34 92.11 -5.43 -36.31
N LYS A 35 92.81 -4.38 -35.83
CA LYS A 35 92.62 -2.93 -36.06
C LYS A 35 93.87 -2.38 -36.76
N ALA A 36 93.76 -1.39 -37.65
CA ALA A 36 94.78 -0.32 -37.79
C ALA A 36 94.37 0.86 -38.72
N LYS A 37 94.37 2.08 -38.14
CA LYS A 37 94.69 3.39 -38.76
C LYS A 37 93.95 3.81 -40.06
N ALA A 38 94.27 5.01 -40.55
CA ALA A 38 93.52 5.72 -41.60
C ALA A 38 94.45 6.42 -42.61
N SER A 39 93.97 6.59 -43.85
CA SER A 39 94.42 7.66 -44.75
C SER A 39 93.35 8.02 -45.80
N LYS A 40 93.55 9.18 -46.41
CA LYS A 40 92.61 10.06 -47.12
C LYS A 40 92.08 9.53 -48.48
N SER A 41 90.97 10.16 -48.90
CA SER A 41 90.68 10.61 -50.28
C SER A 41 90.13 9.62 -51.33
N ALA A 42 88.82 9.71 -51.55
CA ALA A 42 88.23 9.73 -52.90
C ALA A 42 87.07 10.74 -52.95
N ARG A 43 87.05 11.66 -53.93
CA ARG A 43 86.11 12.80 -54.00
C ARG A 43 84.98 12.52 -54.99
N SER A 44 83.93 11.82 -54.56
CA SER A 44 82.75 11.55 -55.42
C SER A 44 81.75 12.71 -55.44
N ARG A 45 81.06 12.90 -56.58
CA ARG A 45 80.15 14.02 -56.84
C ARG A 45 78.75 13.76 -56.26
N ARG A 46 78.15 14.77 -55.63
CA ARG A 46 76.71 14.75 -55.28
C ARG A 46 75.87 15.04 -56.54
N PRO A 47 74.76 14.32 -56.79
CA PRO A 47 73.70 14.83 -57.65
C PRO A 47 73.00 16.02 -56.97
N ALA A 48 72.55 17.00 -57.76
CA ALA A 48 71.82 18.15 -57.23
C ALA A 48 70.41 17.73 -56.77
N ARG A 49 70.00 18.12 -55.56
CA ARG A 49 68.61 18.01 -55.10
C ARG A 49 67.89 19.33 -55.38
N THR A 50 66.72 19.26 -56.01
CA THR A 50 65.88 20.41 -56.32
C THR A 50 65.32 21.07 -55.04
N PRO A 51 65.33 22.41 -54.91
CA PRO A 51 65.14 23.09 -53.62
C PRO A 51 63.68 23.48 -53.30
N SER A 52 62.67 22.70 -53.69
CA SER A 52 61.25 23.04 -53.49
C SER A 52 60.47 22.13 -52.52
N SER A 53 60.70 20.81 -52.55
CA SER A 53 59.91 19.86 -51.73
C SER A 53 60.28 19.82 -50.24
N SER A 54 61.50 20.23 -49.88
CA SER A 54 61.98 20.15 -48.49
C SER A 54 61.40 21.22 -47.56
N LEU A 55 60.87 22.33 -48.09
CA LEU A 55 60.23 23.37 -47.29
C LEU A 55 58.84 22.92 -46.81
N PHE A 56 58.01 22.39 -47.72
CA PHE A 56 56.67 21.90 -47.41
C PHE A 56 56.67 20.74 -46.40
N MET A 57 57.57 19.75 -46.54
CA MET A 57 57.69 18.67 -45.53
C MET A 57 58.10 19.20 -44.15
N ARG A 58 58.97 20.22 -44.09
CA ARG A 58 59.41 20.82 -42.81
C ARG A 58 58.30 21.67 -42.19
N LEU A 59 57.51 22.38 -43.00
CA LEU A 59 56.34 23.13 -42.54
C LEU A 59 55.25 22.17 -42.03
N PHE A 60 54.93 21.11 -42.78
CA PHE A 60 53.93 20.11 -42.38
C PHE A 60 54.37 19.35 -41.11
N GLY A 61 55.66 18.98 -41.01
CA GLY A 61 56.22 18.38 -39.80
C GLY A 61 56.29 19.34 -38.60
N TRP A 62 56.42 20.65 -38.84
CA TRP A 62 56.32 21.68 -37.79
C TRP A 62 54.87 21.89 -37.33
N VAL A 63 53.90 21.97 -38.24
CA VAL A 63 52.47 22.02 -37.93
C VAL A 63 52.03 20.77 -37.18
N PHE A 64 52.45 19.57 -37.61
CA PHE A 64 52.14 18.33 -36.89
C PHE A 64 52.77 18.29 -35.49
N ARG A 65 54.01 18.79 -35.32
CA ARG A 65 54.62 18.97 -33.99
C ARG A 65 53.88 20.00 -33.14
N LEU A 66 53.42 21.11 -33.72
CA LEU A 66 52.67 22.14 -33.03
C LEU A 66 51.33 21.57 -32.54
N ILE A 67 50.58 20.89 -33.42
CA ILE A 67 49.36 20.17 -33.09
C ILE A 67 49.63 19.15 -31.99
N TRP A 68 50.67 18.31 -32.11
CA TRP A 68 51.01 17.31 -31.09
C TRP A 68 51.39 17.93 -29.73
N ILE A 69 52.14 19.03 -29.72
CA ILE A 69 52.51 19.75 -28.48
C ILE A 69 51.26 20.38 -27.86
N VAL A 70 50.40 21.03 -28.64
CA VAL A 70 49.15 21.63 -28.15
C VAL A 70 48.20 20.55 -27.63
N THR A 71 47.93 19.49 -28.39
CA THR A 71 47.02 18.42 -27.95
C THR A 71 47.54 17.64 -26.76
N SER A 72 48.85 17.34 -26.68
CA SER A 72 49.43 16.69 -25.50
C SER A 72 49.46 17.60 -24.27
N ARG A 73 49.66 18.91 -24.42
CA ARG A 73 49.55 19.87 -23.30
C ARG A 73 48.10 20.05 -22.84
N VAL A 74 47.14 20.17 -23.76
CA VAL A 74 45.70 20.23 -23.44
C VAL A 74 45.23 18.93 -22.78
N ALA A 75 45.67 17.77 -23.26
CA ALA A 75 45.37 16.48 -22.64
C ALA A 75 45.99 16.34 -21.23
N LEU A 76 47.23 16.83 -21.04
CA LEU A 76 47.88 16.84 -19.72
C LEU A 76 47.15 17.75 -18.73
N ILE A 77 46.74 18.96 -19.17
CA ILE A 77 45.95 19.90 -18.36
C ILE A 77 44.56 19.30 -18.05
N GLY A 78 43.90 18.70 -19.03
CA GLY A 78 42.62 18.01 -18.84
C GLY A 78 42.72 16.83 -17.87
N ALA A 79 43.78 16.03 -17.95
CA ALA A 79 44.06 14.95 -17.01
C ALA A 79 44.38 15.46 -15.60
N LEU A 80 45.09 16.58 -15.47
CA LEU A 80 45.35 17.24 -14.18
C LEU A 80 44.05 17.78 -13.55
N VAL A 81 43.23 18.49 -14.32
CA VAL A 81 41.91 19.00 -13.87
C VAL A 81 40.97 17.86 -13.48
N LEU A 82 40.94 16.78 -14.26
CA LEU A 82 40.18 15.57 -13.93
C LEU A 82 40.71 14.93 -12.64
N GLY A 83 42.03 14.80 -12.49
CA GLY A 83 42.65 14.25 -11.27
C GLY A 83 42.35 15.07 -10.02
N ILE A 84 42.40 16.41 -10.12
CA ILE A 84 42.02 17.32 -9.03
C ILE A 84 40.53 17.18 -8.68
N ALA A 85 39.65 17.11 -9.68
CA ALA A 85 38.21 16.94 -9.46
C ALA A 85 37.86 15.57 -8.84
N VAL A 86 38.53 14.49 -9.27
CA VAL A 86 38.42 13.15 -8.68
C VAL A 86 38.94 13.16 -7.24
N PHE A 87 40.08 13.78 -6.98
CA PHE A 87 40.66 13.87 -5.63
C PHE A 87 39.78 14.69 -4.67
N TYR A 88 39.22 15.81 -5.13
CA TYR A 88 38.29 16.61 -4.34
C TYR A 88 37.05 15.80 -3.93
N ILE A 89 36.39 15.11 -4.88
CA ILE A 89 35.25 14.24 -4.56
C ILE A 89 35.68 13.08 -3.65
N TYR A 90 36.86 12.48 -3.86
CA TYR A 90 37.39 11.45 -2.99
C TYR A 90 37.50 11.92 -1.52
N THR A 91 37.89 13.19 -1.29
CA THR A 91 37.94 13.76 0.08
C THR A 91 36.57 14.08 0.70
N THR A 92 35.49 14.11 -0.10
CA THR A 92 34.11 14.31 0.39
C THR A 92 33.28 13.02 0.41
N LEU A 93 33.86 11.87 0.08
CA LEU A 93 33.18 10.58 0.14
C LEU A 93 33.15 10.00 1.57
N PRO A 94 31.96 9.68 2.13
CA PRO A 94 31.79 9.21 3.51
C PRO A 94 32.33 7.77 3.74
N PRO A 95 32.23 7.23 4.97
CA PRO A 95 32.32 5.80 5.21
C PRO A 95 31.34 4.96 4.37
N PHE A 96 31.73 3.71 4.07
CA PHE A 96 30.94 2.77 3.27
C PHE A 96 29.60 2.37 3.94
N SER A 97 29.60 2.21 5.27
CA SER A 97 28.43 1.91 6.10
C SER A 97 27.26 2.88 5.85
N ASP A 98 27.61 4.16 5.77
CA ASP A 98 26.70 5.30 5.73
C ASP A 98 26.04 5.43 4.33
N LEU A 99 26.52 4.63 3.37
CA LEU A 99 25.98 4.51 2.03
C LEU A 99 25.10 3.26 1.84
N LEU A 100 24.93 2.41 2.85
CA LEU A 100 24.12 1.19 2.74
C LEU A 100 22.63 1.42 2.97
N ASP A 101 22.19 1.96 4.13
CA ASP A 101 20.82 2.50 4.18
C ASP A 101 20.78 3.80 3.36
N GLY A 102 19.70 3.97 2.61
CA GLY A 102 19.53 5.06 1.67
C GLY A 102 18.11 5.49 1.44
N ARG A 103 17.20 5.03 2.30
CA ARG A 103 15.82 5.48 2.35
C ARG A 103 15.73 6.94 2.76
N ALA A 104 14.58 7.53 2.46
CA ALA A 104 14.15 8.80 3.05
C ALA A 104 12.80 8.69 3.77
N ARG A 105 12.19 7.49 3.75
CA ARG A 105 11.00 7.14 4.53
C ARG A 105 11.25 5.80 5.22
N GLY A 106 10.60 5.60 6.36
CA GLY A 106 10.57 4.32 7.02
C GLY A 106 9.60 3.35 6.34
N SER A 107 9.52 2.14 6.88
CA SER A 107 8.50 1.16 6.52
C SER A 107 7.43 1.03 7.60
N VAL A 108 6.17 1.03 7.19
CA VAL A 108 5.04 0.70 8.06
C VAL A 108 4.70 -0.76 7.86
N THR A 109 4.83 -1.55 8.92
CA THR A 109 4.45 -2.97 8.97
C THR A 109 3.11 -3.10 9.66
N LEU A 110 2.10 -3.64 8.98
CA LEU A 110 0.77 -3.83 9.54
C LEU A 110 0.58 -5.30 9.95
N LEU A 111 0.22 -5.50 11.23
CA LEU A 111 -0.06 -6.80 11.84
C LEU A 111 -1.56 -7.01 12.02
N ASP A 112 -2.03 -8.23 11.80
CA ASP A 112 -3.42 -8.61 12.09
C ASP A 112 -3.65 -8.76 13.60
N ARG A 113 -4.89 -9.09 14.00
CA ARG A 113 -5.28 -9.31 15.40
C ARG A 113 -4.46 -10.39 16.14
N ASN A 114 -3.74 -11.24 15.40
CA ASN A 114 -2.92 -12.34 15.90
C ASN A 114 -1.40 -12.02 15.85
N GLY A 115 -1.03 -10.79 15.51
CA GLY A 115 0.37 -10.36 15.37
C GLY A 115 1.04 -10.78 14.05
N SER A 116 0.29 -11.34 13.09
CA SER A 116 0.84 -11.78 11.80
C SER A 116 0.90 -10.63 10.80
N VAL A 117 2.06 -10.43 10.16
CA VAL A 117 2.23 -9.41 9.11
C VAL A 117 1.31 -9.71 7.92
N PHE A 118 0.36 -8.81 7.65
CA PHE A 118 -0.58 -8.92 6.53
C PHE A 118 -0.41 -7.82 5.47
N ALA A 119 0.32 -6.73 5.76
CA ALA A 119 0.64 -5.70 4.78
C ALA A 119 1.89 -4.90 5.14
N TRP A 120 2.49 -4.27 4.12
CA TRP A 120 3.54 -3.26 4.28
C TRP A 120 3.26 -2.02 3.42
N ARG A 121 3.69 -0.86 3.91
CA ARG A 121 3.71 0.45 3.23
C ARG A 121 5.02 1.18 3.56
N GLY A 122 5.28 2.31 2.89
CA GLY A 122 6.56 3.04 3.03
C GLY A 122 7.72 2.36 2.27
N GLU A 123 8.96 2.71 2.62
CA GLU A 123 10.17 2.15 2.00
C GLU A 123 10.75 1.01 2.86
N GLN A 124 10.55 -0.23 2.42
CA GLN A 124 11.03 -1.42 3.14
C GLN A 124 12.56 -1.51 3.11
N PHE A 125 13.15 -1.78 4.27
CA PHE A 125 14.55 -2.18 4.42
C PHE A 125 14.59 -3.55 5.10
N GLY A 126 14.96 -4.57 4.33
CA GLY A 126 15.04 -5.94 4.83
C GLY A 126 16.32 -6.24 5.62
N GLY A 127 17.30 -5.35 5.58
CA GLY A 127 18.63 -5.51 6.17
C GLY A 127 19.73 -5.08 5.20
N GLN A 128 20.95 -4.89 5.73
CA GLN A 128 22.12 -4.54 4.91
C GLN A 128 22.70 -5.80 4.24
N ILE A 129 22.76 -5.80 2.91
CA ILE A 129 23.38 -6.88 2.12
C ILE A 129 24.78 -6.52 1.61
N THR A 130 25.66 -7.53 1.54
CA THR A 130 27.03 -7.43 1.02
C THR A 130 27.33 -8.56 0.03
N THR A 131 28.30 -8.33 -0.86
CA THR A 131 28.52 -9.16 -2.05
C THR A 131 29.51 -10.32 -1.87
N ASP A 132 30.55 -10.17 -1.05
CA ASP A 132 31.50 -11.25 -0.72
C ASP A 132 32.33 -10.95 0.53
N THR A 133 32.79 -9.70 0.70
CA THR A 133 33.60 -9.26 1.84
C THR A 133 32.74 -8.64 2.95
N VAL A 134 32.67 -9.32 4.09
CA VAL A 134 32.29 -8.69 5.36
C VAL A 134 33.41 -7.72 5.74
N SER A 135 33.24 -6.44 5.38
CA SER A 135 34.13 -5.37 5.86
C SER A 135 34.13 -5.38 7.40
N PRO A 136 35.27 -5.24 8.10
CA PRO A 136 35.35 -5.50 9.55
C PRO A 136 34.36 -4.73 10.45
N ALA A 137 33.79 -3.64 9.94
CA ALA A 137 32.75 -2.84 10.59
C ALA A 137 31.34 -3.45 10.54
N LEU A 138 31.07 -4.43 9.67
CA LEU A 138 29.72 -4.86 9.25
C LEU A 138 29.44 -6.34 9.54
N LYS A 139 29.79 -6.80 10.74
CA LYS A 139 29.71 -8.22 11.16
C LYS A 139 28.34 -8.90 11.03
N ASN A 140 27.26 -8.11 10.93
CA ASN A 140 25.88 -8.59 10.88
C ASN A 140 25.24 -8.46 9.48
N ALA A 141 26.00 -8.04 8.46
CA ALA A 141 25.47 -7.87 7.11
C ALA A 141 25.19 -9.22 6.43
N ILE A 142 24.06 -9.31 5.73
CA ILE A 142 23.62 -10.50 5.00
C ILE A 142 24.50 -10.68 3.76
N LYS A 143 24.99 -11.89 3.49
CA LYS A 143 25.70 -12.20 2.24
C LYS A 143 24.71 -12.55 1.14
N VAL A 144 24.73 -11.81 0.04
CA VAL A 144 23.82 -12.00 -1.10
C VAL A 144 24.07 -13.31 -1.87
N SER A 145 23.01 -13.87 -2.46
CA SER A 145 23.07 -15.03 -3.35
C SER A 145 24.05 -14.79 -4.51
N PRO A 146 24.98 -15.72 -4.81
CA PRO A 146 25.87 -15.62 -5.97
C PRO A 146 25.11 -15.51 -7.30
N HIS A 147 23.94 -16.15 -7.40
CA HIS A 147 23.09 -16.06 -8.60
C HIS A 147 22.55 -14.64 -8.78
N LEU A 148 22.18 -13.95 -7.70
CA LEU A 148 21.71 -12.57 -7.74
C LEU A 148 22.82 -11.58 -8.08
N LYS A 149 24.00 -11.75 -7.46
CA LYS A 149 25.23 -11.02 -7.82
C LYS A 149 25.50 -11.14 -9.33
N ASN A 150 25.48 -12.36 -9.85
CA ASN A 150 25.71 -12.63 -11.26
C ASN A 150 24.58 -12.10 -12.17
N ALA A 151 23.31 -12.18 -11.77
CA ALA A 151 22.17 -11.67 -12.55
C ALA A 151 22.23 -10.15 -12.77
N ILE A 152 22.57 -9.40 -11.72
CA ILE A 152 22.73 -7.94 -11.79
C ILE A 152 23.90 -7.56 -12.70
N ILE A 153 25.07 -8.20 -12.52
CA ILE A 153 26.25 -7.97 -13.36
C ILE A 153 25.95 -8.33 -14.82
N ALA A 154 25.27 -9.45 -15.07
CA ALA A 154 24.91 -9.90 -16.41
C ALA A 154 23.96 -8.95 -17.14
N THR A 155 23.07 -8.27 -16.40
CA THR A 155 22.05 -7.37 -16.94
C THR A 155 22.57 -5.95 -17.14
N GLU A 156 23.25 -5.38 -16.14
CA GLU A 156 23.61 -3.96 -16.11
C GLU A 156 25.04 -3.68 -16.60
N ASP A 157 26.02 -4.54 -16.29
CA ASP A 157 27.43 -4.28 -16.61
C ASP A 157 28.29 -5.56 -16.67
N ARG A 158 28.15 -6.30 -17.78
CA ARG A 158 28.94 -7.52 -18.14
C ARG A 158 30.46 -7.41 -17.91
N ARG A 159 31.01 -6.19 -17.77
CA ARG A 159 32.45 -5.94 -17.62
C ARG A 159 32.79 -5.16 -16.35
N PHE A 160 31.91 -5.14 -15.36
CA PHE A 160 32.05 -4.38 -14.12
C PHE A 160 33.45 -4.45 -13.49
N TYR A 161 33.97 -5.66 -13.21
CA TYR A 161 35.31 -5.87 -12.64
C TYR A 161 36.49 -5.62 -13.61
N LYS A 162 36.24 -5.21 -14.87
CA LYS A 162 37.24 -5.07 -15.95
C LYS A 162 37.38 -3.64 -16.50
N HIS A 163 36.73 -2.67 -15.88
CA HIS A 163 36.89 -1.23 -16.14
C HIS A 163 36.94 -0.45 -14.82
N PHE A 164 37.14 0.87 -14.87
CA PHE A 164 37.34 1.71 -13.69
C PHE A 164 36.48 2.97 -13.82
N GLY A 165 35.37 3.04 -13.07
CA GLY A 165 34.38 4.10 -13.07
C GLY A 165 33.51 4.14 -14.33
N VAL A 166 34.15 4.20 -15.50
CA VAL A 166 33.53 4.37 -16.80
C VAL A 166 34.05 3.30 -17.77
N SER A 167 33.21 2.85 -18.69
CA SER A 167 33.53 1.80 -19.67
C SER A 167 33.58 2.36 -21.09
N PRO A 168 34.77 2.75 -21.63
CA PRO A 168 34.89 3.24 -23.01
C PRO A 168 34.36 2.26 -24.06
N ARG A 169 34.53 0.95 -23.82
CA ARG A 169 33.95 -0.12 -24.66
C ARG A 169 32.42 -0.19 -24.54
N GLY A 170 31.86 0.10 -23.37
CA GLY A 170 30.41 0.25 -23.17
C GLY A 170 29.84 1.42 -23.97
N ILE A 171 30.45 2.61 -23.81
CA ILE A 171 30.07 3.83 -24.54
C ILE A 171 30.15 3.61 -26.05
N ALA A 172 31.26 3.06 -26.57
CA ALA A 172 31.40 2.76 -28.00
C ALA A 172 30.39 1.73 -28.52
N SER A 173 30.00 0.74 -27.70
CA SER A 173 28.94 -0.22 -28.06
C SER A 173 27.58 0.47 -28.13
N ALA A 174 27.23 1.30 -27.14
CA ALA A 174 25.96 2.03 -27.11
C ALA A 174 25.84 3.05 -28.25
N ILE A 175 26.91 3.77 -28.59
CA ILE A 175 26.96 4.66 -29.77
C ILE A 175 26.68 3.87 -31.05
N LYS A 176 27.30 2.68 -31.23
CA LYS A 176 27.04 1.82 -32.40
C LYS A 176 25.57 1.40 -32.47
N ILE A 177 24.99 0.96 -31.35
CA ILE A 177 23.60 0.51 -31.26
C ILE A 177 22.63 1.65 -31.59
N ASN A 178 22.81 2.83 -30.95
CA ASN A 178 21.98 4.01 -31.20
C ASN A 178 21.97 4.40 -32.69
N LEU A 179 23.15 4.43 -33.32
CA LEU A 179 23.29 4.76 -34.75
C LEU A 179 22.64 3.70 -35.66
N SER A 180 22.70 2.41 -35.31
CA SER A 180 21.98 1.36 -36.06
C SER A 180 20.46 1.36 -35.86
N GLU A 181 19.97 2.00 -34.79
CA GLU A 181 18.54 2.17 -34.50
C GLU A 181 18.01 3.55 -34.95
N ASN A 182 18.73 4.25 -35.84
CA ASN A 182 18.43 5.61 -36.32
C ASN A 182 18.24 6.66 -35.20
N ARG A 183 18.85 6.45 -34.04
CA ARG A 183 18.91 7.43 -32.95
C ARG A 183 20.24 8.20 -33.01
N SER A 184 20.28 9.38 -32.41
CA SER A 184 21.54 10.12 -32.30
C SER A 184 22.53 9.34 -31.41
N ALA A 185 23.84 9.47 -31.69
CA ALA A 185 24.88 8.73 -30.99
C ALA A 185 24.80 8.82 -29.44
N LEU A 186 24.34 9.96 -28.91
CA LEU A 186 24.23 10.24 -27.48
C LEU A 186 22.81 10.05 -26.90
N SER A 187 21.80 9.71 -27.71
CA SER A 187 20.42 9.46 -27.25
C SER A 187 20.11 7.96 -27.16
N GLY A 188 20.32 7.37 -25.97
CA GLY A 188 19.94 5.99 -25.68
C GLY A 188 20.37 5.51 -24.29
N HIS A 189 19.77 4.42 -23.84
CA HIS A 189 20.13 3.72 -22.59
C HIS A 189 21.11 2.57 -22.88
N GLY A 190 21.93 2.17 -21.91
CA GLY A 190 22.88 1.03 -22.04
C GLY A 190 24.37 1.39 -22.17
N GLY A 191 24.74 2.67 -22.19
CA GLY A 191 26.14 3.12 -22.20
C GLY A 191 26.80 3.36 -20.82
N SER A 192 26.10 3.07 -19.72
CA SER A 192 26.51 3.44 -18.35
C SER A 192 26.97 2.22 -17.54
N THR A 193 27.95 2.41 -16.65
CA THR A 193 28.44 1.36 -15.74
C THR A 193 27.59 1.24 -14.48
N LEU A 194 27.71 0.12 -13.76
CA LEU A 194 27.12 -0.02 -12.41
C LEU A 194 27.61 1.08 -11.46
N THR A 195 28.90 1.45 -11.53
CA THR A 195 29.47 2.56 -10.74
C THR A 195 28.81 3.90 -11.06
N GLN A 196 28.57 4.21 -12.33
CA GLN A 196 27.85 5.43 -12.75
C GLN A 196 26.39 5.44 -12.29
N GLN A 197 25.71 4.28 -12.33
CA GLN A 197 24.36 4.16 -11.78
C GLN A 197 24.36 4.36 -10.26
N THR A 198 25.35 3.81 -9.55
CA THR A 198 25.51 3.99 -8.09
C THR A 198 25.74 5.47 -7.75
N ALA A 199 26.61 6.17 -8.48
CA ALA A 199 26.80 7.61 -8.36
C ALA A 199 25.50 8.41 -8.56
N LYS A 200 24.65 8.01 -9.52
CA LYS A 200 23.32 8.59 -9.75
C LYS A 200 22.33 8.30 -8.60
N LEU A 201 22.36 7.10 -8.01
CA LEU A 201 21.55 6.77 -6.83
C LEU A 201 21.95 7.65 -5.63
N LEU A 202 23.26 7.86 -5.44
CA LEU A 202 23.85 8.73 -4.41
C LEU A 202 23.75 10.25 -4.67
N CYS A 203 22.95 10.69 -5.65
CA CYS A 203 22.80 12.11 -6.02
C CYS A 203 24.12 12.88 -6.23
N LEU A 204 25.20 12.18 -6.62
CA LEU A 204 26.55 12.74 -6.74
C LEU A 204 27.07 13.41 -5.44
N GLY A 205 26.66 12.92 -4.28
CA GLY A 205 27.10 13.41 -2.97
C GLY A 205 26.51 14.76 -2.56
N VAL A 206 25.52 15.27 -3.28
CA VAL A 206 24.71 16.41 -2.82
C VAL A 206 23.74 15.90 -1.75
N PRO A 207 23.75 16.41 -0.52
CA PRO A 207 22.78 16.01 0.51
C PRO A 207 21.38 16.59 0.22
N PHE A 208 20.35 16.03 0.86
CA PHE A 208 19.03 16.64 0.93
C PHE A 208 19.08 17.95 1.74
N ASP A 209 18.37 18.97 1.28
CA ASP A 209 18.25 20.29 1.93
C ASP A 209 16.77 20.70 1.97
N PRO A 210 16.12 20.72 3.17
CA PRO A 210 14.72 21.08 3.29
C PRO A 210 14.43 22.57 2.97
N ALA A 211 15.45 23.43 2.90
CA ALA A 211 15.27 24.81 2.45
C ALA A 211 15.19 24.92 0.91
N LYS A 212 15.66 23.90 0.18
CA LYS A 212 15.66 23.87 -1.30
C LYS A 212 14.58 22.94 -1.89
N TRP A 213 14.26 21.82 -1.25
CA TRP A 213 13.30 20.83 -1.75
C TRP A 213 12.28 20.47 -0.66
N LYS A 214 10.99 20.37 -1.01
CA LYS A 214 9.92 20.13 -0.02
C LYS A 214 9.87 18.69 0.49
N ASN A 215 10.43 17.76 -0.27
CA ASN A 215 10.44 16.33 0.02
C ASN A 215 11.54 15.63 -0.79
N GLN A 216 11.87 14.39 -0.42
CA GLN A 216 12.86 13.57 -1.11
C GLN A 216 12.56 13.41 -2.61
N THR A 217 11.30 13.24 -3.00
CA THR A 217 10.90 12.96 -4.39
C THR A 217 11.28 14.11 -5.33
N GLU A 218 11.10 15.37 -4.90
CA GLU A 218 11.57 16.56 -5.63
C GLU A 218 13.10 16.60 -5.73
N TYR A 219 13.81 16.31 -4.63
CA TYR A 219 15.27 16.25 -4.57
C TYR A 219 15.86 15.16 -5.49
N GLU A 220 15.29 13.96 -5.47
CA GLU A 220 15.72 12.88 -6.35
C GLU A 220 15.37 13.17 -7.81
N ALA A 221 14.24 13.82 -8.12
CA ALA A 221 13.92 14.23 -9.48
C ALA A 221 14.94 15.24 -10.04
N ASP A 222 15.34 16.24 -9.24
CA ASP A 222 16.40 17.21 -9.57
C ASP A 222 17.76 16.51 -9.74
N CYS A 223 18.22 15.78 -8.72
CA CYS A 223 19.53 15.12 -8.75
C CYS A 223 19.62 14.05 -9.87
N ARG A 224 18.52 13.34 -10.17
CA ARG A 224 18.45 12.27 -11.18
C ARG A 224 18.02 12.76 -12.57
N GLN A 225 17.84 14.08 -12.78
CA GLN A 225 17.55 14.69 -14.10
C GLN A 225 18.68 14.46 -15.14
N GLY A 226 18.33 14.02 -16.35
CA GLY A 226 19.29 13.72 -17.40
C GLY A 226 19.81 14.96 -18.14
N SER A 227 21.05 15.38 -17.87
CA SER A 227 21.76 16.40 -18.66
C SER A 227 23.22 16.00 -18.96
N LEU A 228 23.79 16.52 -20.05
CA LEU A 228 25.18 16.23 -20.45
C LEU A 228 26.19 16.68 -19.37
N THR A 229 26.00 17.89 -18.83
CA THR A 229 26.83 18.44 -17.75
C THR A 229 26.78 17.56 -16.51
N ARG A 230 25.58 17.05 -16.14
CA ARG A 230 25.48 16.09 -15.02
C ARG A 230 26.12 14.75 -15.37
N LYS A 231 26.04 14.26 -16.61
CA LYS A 231 26.68 13.01 -17.02
C LYS A 231 28.22 13.08 -16.96
N ILE A 232 28.80 14.26 -17.16
CA ILE A 232 30.21 14.53 -16.89
C ILE A 232 30.49 14.44 -15.38
N LYS A 233 29.73 15.14 -14.52
CA LYS A 233 29.87 15.05 -13.05
C LYS A 233 29.74 13.59 -12.55
N GLU A 234 28.79 12.84 -13.10
CA GLU A 234 28.53 11.42 -12.82
C GLU A 234 29.74 10.53 -13.18
N ALA A 235 30.45 10.83 -14.27
CA ALA A 235 31.68 10.15 -14.63
C ALA A 235 32.84 10.47 -13.66
N VAL A 236 33.01 11.74 -13.26
CA VAL A 236 34.04 12.13 -12.27
C VAL A 236 33.77 11.52 -10.90
N TYR A 237 32.51 11.53 -10.45
CA TYR A 237 32.10 10.93 -9.17
C TYR A 237 32.29 9.41 -9.18
N ALA A 238 31.91 8.72 -10.27
CA ALA A 238 32.16 7.29 -10.42
C ALA A 238 33.66 6.93 -10.37
N LEU A 239 34.53 7.76 -10.97
CA LEU A 239 35.98 7.59 -10.85
C LEU A 239 36.47 7.77 -9.41
N ALA A 240 35.95 8.76 -8.66
CA ALA A 240 36.30 8.97 -7.26
C ALA A 240 35.84 7.82 -6.36
N MET A 241 34.65 7.26 -6.61
CA MET A 241 34.15 6.07 -5.90
C MET A 241 35.09 4.87 -6.08
N GLU A 242 35.66 4.65 -7.26
CA GLU A 242 36.57 3.52 -7.52
C GLU A 242 38.00 3.74 -7.00
N VAL A 243 38.37 4.97 -6.63
CA VAL A 243 39.57 5.24 -5.83
C VAL A 243 39.30 5.00 -4.34
N ARG A 244 38.06 5.21 -3.88
CA ARG A 244 37.67 5.22 -2.46
C ARG A 244 37.19 3.86 -1.93
N TYR A 245 36.55 3.05 -2.77
CA TYR A 245 35.84 1.82 -2.42
C TYR A 245 36.22 0.69 -3.39
N SER A 246 36.07 -0.57 -2.97
CA SER A 246 36.24 -1.72 -3.86
C SER A 246 35.03 -1.91 -4.80
N LYS A 247 35.20 -2.74 -5.83
CA LYS A 247 34.09 -3.17 -6.71
C LYS A 247 32.94 -3.81 -5.93
N ASP A 248 33.27 -4.63 -4.93
CA ASP A 248 32.32 -5.37 -4.12
C ASP A 248 31.57 -4.44 -3.13
N ASP A 249 32.23 -3.39 -2.62
CA ASP A 249 31.58 -2.28 -1.89
C ASP A 249 30.61 -1.51 -2.80
N ILE A 250 31.05 -1.09 -3.99
CA ILE A 250 30.23 -0.32 -4.96
C ILE A 250 28.98 -1.11 -5.35
N LEU A 251 29.13 -2.40 -5.65
CA LEU A 251 28.00 -3.28 -5.95
C LEU A 251 27.10 -3.49 -4.71
N SER A 252 27.64 -3.50 -3.49
CA SER A 252 26.82 -3.54 -2.27
C SER A 252 26.02 -2.25 -2.09
N ILE A 253 26.60 -1.06 -2.30
CA ILE A 253 25.85 0.22 -2.27
C ILE A 253 24.71 0.19 -3.31
N TYR A 254 25.00 -0.25 -4.54
CA TYR A 254 23.97 -0.42 -5.58
C TYR A 254 22.86 -1.37 -5.14
N MET A 255 23.24 -2.53 -4.58
CA MET A 255 22.30 -3.56 -4.13
C MET A 255 21.40 -3.13 -2.97
N ASN A 256 21.82 -2.19 -2.11
CA ASN A 256 20.97 -1.69 -1.02
C ASN A 256 20.13 -0.45 -1.44
N ARG A 257 20.56 0.33 -2.44
CA ARG A 257 19.88 1.58 -2.85
C ARG A 257 19.08 1.52 -4.15
N ALA A 258 19.11 0.41 -4.90
CA ALA A 258 18.33 0.28 -6.12
C ALA A 258 16.82 0.09 -5.82
N TYR A 259 15.96 0.96 -6.35
CA TYR A 259 14.51 0.80 -6.27
C TYR A 259 14.04 -0.37 -7.14
N LEU A 260 13.29 -1.30 -6.55
CA LEU A 260 12.84 -2.55 -7.17
C LEU A 260 11.31 -2.67 -7.22
N GLY A 261 10.61 -1.52 -7.17
CA GLY A 261 9.16 -1.45 -7.32
C GLY A 261 8.41 -1.66 -6.02
N ALA A 262 7.13 -1.25 -6.01
CA ALA A 262 6.18 -1.48 -4.93
C ALA A 262 6.63 -1.05 -3.50
N GLY A 263 7.59 -0.11 -3.37
CA GLY A 263 8.16 0.32 -2.09
C GLY A 263 9.40 -0.45 -1.61
N ALA A 264 9.92 -1.40 -2.39
CA ALA A 264 11.19 -2.07 -2.07
C ALA A 264 12.39 -1.24 -2.55
N ASN A 265 13.17 -0.72 -1.62
CA ASN A 265 14.52 -0.19 -1.87
C ASN A 265 15.55 -1.25 -1.45
N GLY A 266 16.39 -1.66 -2.40
CA GLY A 266 17.40 -2.70 -2.20
C GLY A 266 16.87 -4.13 -2.35
N PHE A 267 17.78 -5.04 -2.72
CA PHE A 267 17.42 -6.40 -3.09
C PHE A 267 16.94 -7.27 -1.93
N GLU A 268 17.41 -7.02 -0.70
CA GLU A 268 16.91 -7.72 0.50
C GLU A 268 15.43 -7.42 0.74
N ALA A 269 15.06 -6.14 0.68
CA ALA A 269 13.66 -5.73 0.78
C ALA A 269 12.80 -6.34 -0.34
N ALA A 270 13.31 -6.38 -1.57
CA ALA A 270 12.60 -6.97 -2.70
C ALA A 270 12.45 -8.49 -2.61
N ALA A 271 13.47 -9.23 -2.16
CA ALA A 271 13.41 -10.67 -1.94
C ALA A 271 12.40 -11.03 -0.84
N GLN A 272 12.41 -10.29 0.28
CA GLN A 272 11.44 -10.45 1.36
C GLN A 272 10.02 -10.09 0.90
N ARG A 273 9.88 -9.01 0.11
CA ARG A 273 8.58 -8.52 -0.39
C ARG A 273 7.93 -9.43 -1.42
N TYR A 274 8.69 -10.01 -2.34
CA TYR A 274 8.16 -10.80 -3.46
C TYR A 274 8.19 -12.31 -3.21
N PHE A 275 9.19 -12.81 -2.46
CA PHE A 275 9.36 -14.25 -2.22
C PHE A 275 9.25 -14.65 -0.74
N GLY A 276 9.29 -13.70 0.20
CA GLY A 276 9.32 -14.00 1.63
C GLY A 276 10.64 -14.61 2.11
N LYS A 277 11.71 -14.47 1.32
CA LYS A 277 13.06 -15.04 1.53
C LYS A 277 14.10 -13.94 1.71
N SER A 278 15.26 -14.27 2.27
CA SER A 278 16.41 -13.36 2.20
C SER A 278 17.01 -13.32 0.78
N ALA A 279 17.63 -12.20 0.38
CA ALA A 279 18.42 -12.12 -0.85
C ALA A 279 19.71 -12.96 -0.78
N ALA A 280 20.04 -13.55 0.37
CA ALA A 280 21.00 -14.65 0.50
C ALA A 280 20.50 -15.96 -0.15
N GLU A 281 19.19 -16.20 -0.14
CA GLU A 281 18.56 -17.51 -0.40
C GLU A 281 17.88 -17.61 -1.77
N VAL A 282 17.81 -16.49 -2.52
CA VAL A 282 17.14 -16.46 -3.82
C VAL A 282 17.82 -17.33 -4.87
N ASN A 283 17.03 -18.15 -5.55
CA ASN A 283 17.46 -19.08 -6.60
C ASN A 283 17.75 -18.35 -7.94
N ILE A 284 18.10 -19.11 -8.99
CA ILE A 284 18.43 -18.58 -10.32
C ILE A 284 17.27 -17.80 -10.97
N ALA A 285 16.04 -18.31 -10.90
CA ALA A 285 14.85 -17.66 -11.48
C ALA A 285 14.45 -16.40 -10.70
N GLU A 286 14.47 -16.48 -9.36
CA GLU A 286 14.20 -15.37 -8.45
C GLU A 286 15.23 -14.24 -8.62
N SER A 287 16.51 -14.61 -8.74
CA SER A 287 17.62 -13.70 -9.05
C SER A 287 17.45 -12.99 -10.39
N ALA A 288 17.07 -13.75 -11.42
CA ALA A 288 16.84 -13.21 -12.76
C ALA A 288 15.62 -12.28 -12.82
N MET A 289 14.56 -12.60 -12.07
CA MET A 289 13.38 -11.74 -11.92
C MET A 289 13.74 -10.42 -11.25
N LEU A 290 14.41 -10.47 -10.08
CA LEU A 290 14.83 -9.28 -9.33
C LEU A 290 15.74 -8.35 -10.16
N ALA A 291 16.76 -8.91 -10.82
CA ALA A 291 17.63 -8.11 -11.71
C ALA A 291 16.86 -7.56 -12.93
N GLY A 292 15.84 -8.28 -13.41
CA GLY A 292 14.95 -7.82 -14.48
C GLY A 292 14.15 -6.56 -14.14
N LEU A 293 13.85 -6.32 -12.86
CA LEU A 293 13.07 -5.18 -12.39
C LEU A 293 13.77 -3.84 -12.64
N LEU A 294 15.11 -3.80 -12.47
CA LEU A 294 15.95 -2.58 -12.54
C LEU A 294 15.67 -1.69 -13.76
N THR A 295 15.30 -2.30 -14.88
CA THR A 295 15.03 -1.61 -16.15
C THR A 295 13.76 -0.75 -16.13
N ALA A 296 12.72 -1.16 -15.39
CA ALA A 296 11.49 -0.39 -15.19
C ALA A 296 10.69 -0.96 -13.99
N PRO A 297 11.10 -0.64 -12.74
CA PRO A 297 10.68 -1.42 -11.57
C PRO A 297 9.17 -1.53 -11.38
N SER A 298 8.45 -0.42 -11.46
CA SER A 298 6.98 -0.40 -11.31
C SER A 298 6.21 -1.11 -12.46
N ARG A 299 6.84 -1.33 -13.62
CA ARG A 299 6.22 -2.02 -14.78
C ARG A 299 6.45 -3.52 -14.77
N TYR A 300 7.59 -3.96 -14.24
CA TYR A 300 7.98 -5.37 -14.16
C TYR A 300 7.81 -5.99 -12.77
N ALA A 301 7.41 -5.21 -11.75
CA ALA A 301 7.09 -5.74 -10.42
C ALA A 301 6.11 -6.92 -10.52
N PRO A 302 6.39 -8.09 -9.90
CA PRO A 302 5.55 -9.28 -10.06
C PRO A 302 4.11 -9.05 -9.55
N THR A 303 3.95 -8.20 -8.53
CA THR A 303 2.67 -7.74 -7.98
C THR A 303 1.85 -6.84 -8.92
N SER A 304 2.44 -6.34 -10.03
CA SER A 304 1.71 -5.61 -11.07
C SER A 304 1.28 -6.54 -12.20
N ASN A 305 2.15 -7.45 -12.63
CA ASN A 305 1.87 -8.51 -13.59
C ASN A 305 2.99 -9.57 -13.56
N LEU A 306 2.68 -10.77 -13.09
CA LEU A 306 3.66 -11.84 -12.88
C LEU A 306 4.27 -12.34 -14.20
N GLU A 307 3.43 -12.64 -15.19
CA GLU A 307 3.83 -13.12 -16.53
C GLU A 307 4.90 -12.21 -17.18
N ARG A 308 4.66 -10.90 -17.26
CA ARG A 308 5.61 -9.91 -17.78
C ARG A 308 6.90 -9.82 -16.95
N SER A 309 6.84 -10.15 -15.67
CA SER A 309 8.02 -10.24 -14.81
C SER A 309 8.84 -11.49 -15.12
N GLN A 310 8.16 -12.64 -15.35
CA GLN A 310 8.77 -13.91 -15.76
C GLN A 310 9.38 -13.81 -17.17
N ASP A 311 8.71 -13.17 -18.13
CA ASP A 311 9.26 -12.82 -19.45
C ASP A 311 10.56 -12.01 -19.31
N ARG A 312 10.55 -10.98 -18.44
CA ARG A 312 11.71 -10.14 -18.20
C ARG A 312 12.85 -10.92 -17.55
N ALA A 313 12.54 -11.83 -16.62
CA ALA A 313 13.49 -12.78 -16.04
C ALA A 313 14.10 -13.69 -17.11
N GLY A 314 13.30 -14.19 -18.07
CA GLY A 314 13.76 -15.01 -19.19
C GLY A 314 14.84 -14.35 -20.05
N ILE A 315 14.80 -13.02 -20.22
CA ILE A 315 15.87 -12.25 -20.86
C ILE A 315 17.13 -12.21 -19.99
N VAL A 316 17.00 -12.06 -18.68
CA VAL A 316 18.14 -12.08 -17.75
C VAL A 316 18.80 -13.47 -17.70
N LEU A 317 18.02 -14.55 -17.67
CA LEU A 317 18.54 -15.92 -17.76
C LEU A 317 19.36 -16.14 -19.04
N LEU A 318 18.89 -15.62 -20.18
CA LEU A 318 19.66 -15.64 -21.44
C LEU A 318 20.97 -14.86 -21.31
N LEU A 319 20.96 -13.67 -20.69
CA LEU A 319 22.17 -12.87 -20.47
C LEU A 319 23.16 -13.55 -19.53
N MET A 320 22.71 -14.22 -18.47
CA MET A 320 23.56 -14.97 -17.54
C MET A 320 24.25 -16.15 -18.24
N ASN A 321 23.48 -16.93 -19.01
CA ASN A 321 23.96 -18.06 -19.80
C ASN A 321 24.97 -17.65 -20.88
N GLN A 322 24.69 -16.60 -21.67
CA GLN A 322 25.63 -16.02 -22.66
C GLN A 322 26.93 -15.44 -22.05
N GLN A 323 27.02 -15.38 -20.73
CA GLN A 323 28.15 -14.88 -19.97
C GLN A 323 28.87 -15.97 -19.17
N GLY A 324 28.36 -17.21 -19.17
CA GLY A 324 28.93 -18.34 -18.45
C GLY A 324 28.62 -18.33 -16.94
N TYR A 325 27.58 -17.61 -16.50
CA TYR A 325 27.16 -17.57 -15.10
C TYR A 325 26.21 -18.71 -14.71
N ILE A 326 25.55 -19.33 -15.70
CA ILE A 326 24.73 -20.54 -15.58
C ILE A 326 24.89 -21.40 -16.84
N THR A 327 24.78 -22.70 -16.70
CA THR A 327 24.74 -23.69 -17.79
C THR A 327 23.45 -23.59 -18.62
N ASP A 328 23.41 -24.31 -19.74
CA ASP A 328 22.18 -24.43 -20.54
C ASP A 328 21.09 -25.22 -19.81
N ASP A 329 21.46 -26.23 -19.03
CA ASP A 329 20.53 -27.04 -18.22
C ASP A 329 19.92 -26.23 -17.06
N GLU A 330 20.73 -25.47 -16.32
CA GLU A 330 20.24 -24.53 -15.30
C GLU A 330 19.30 -23.47 -15.90
N ARG A 331 19.62 -22.96 -17.10
CA ARG A 331 18.77 -22.01 -17.82
C ARG A 331 17.46 -22.65 -18.29
N ALA A 332 17.50 -23.90 -18.76
CA ALA A 332 16.30 -24.64 -19.14
C ALA A 332 15.41 -24.89 -17.92
N TYR A 333 15.99 -25.36 -16.81
CA TYR A 333 15.29 -25.60 -15.55
C TYR A 333 14.66 -24.32 -14.99
N ALA A 334 15.39 -23.21 -14.94
CA ALA A 334 14.90 -21.92 -14.44
C ALA A 334 13.87 -21.25 -15.39
N LYS A 335 13.77 -21.69 -16.65
CA LYS A 335 12.69 -21.30 -17.56
C LYS A 335 11.45 -22.19 -17.41
N ALA A 336 11.62 -23.48 -17.12
CA ALA A 336 10.54 -24.42 -16.85
C ALA A 336 9.89 -24.18 -15.47
N HIS A 337 10.68 -23.70 -14.50
CA HIS A 337 10.25 -23.33 -13.16
C HIS A 337 10.53 -21.83 -12.94
N PRO A 338 9.71 -20.93 -13.54
CA PRO A 338 9.87 -19.50 -13.36
C PRO A 338 9.61 -19.11 -11.89
N ALA A 339 10.12 -17.95 -11.47
CA ALA A 339 9.83 -17.45 -10.13
C ALA A 339 8.36 -17.02 -10.02
N GLU A 340 7.77 -17.24 -8.85
CA GLU A 340 6.39 -16.90 -8.50
C GLU A 340 6.38 -16.04 -7.23
N LEU A 341 5.29 -15.31 -6.98
CA LEU A 341 5.10 -14.68 -5.67
C LEU A 341 4.86 -15.77 -4.62
N SER A 342 5.45 -15.67 -3.43
CA SER A 342 5.03 -16.57 -2.34
C SER A 342 3.63 -16.23 -1.86
N ASP A 343 2.88 -17.21 -1.35
CA ASP A 343 1.53 -17.01 -0.78
C ASP A 343 1.48 -15.83 0.18
N THR A 344 2.55 -15.64 0.97
CA THR A 344 2.66 -14.54 1.91
C THR A 344 2.91 -13.21 1.22
N ALA A 345 3.72 -13.15 0.16
CA ALA A 345 3.91 -11.93 -0.64
C ALA A 345 2.63 -11.54 -1.39
N GLU A 346 1.91 -12.52 -1.93
CA GLU A 346 0.66 -12.30 -2.67
C GLU A 346 -0.47 -11.80 -1.76
N LYS A 347 -0.60 -12.36 -0.55
CA LYS A 347 -1.51 -11.87 0.49
C LYS A 347 -1.06 -10.52 1.06
N ARG A 348 0.25 -10.30 1.27
CA ARG A 348 0.83 -9.06 1.83
C ARG A 348 0.92 -7.86 0.89
N ALA A 349 0.34 -7.95 -0.31
CA ALA A 349 0.01 -6.75 -1.08
C ALA A 349 -0.80 -5.75 -0.24
N GLY A 350 -1.68 -6.25 0.64
CA GLY A 350 -2.52 -5.48 1.56
C GLY A 350 -3.65 -4.78 0.81
N GLY A 351 -4.87 -5.30 0.95
CA GLY A 351 -6.05 -4.77 0.29
C GLY A 351 -6.64 -3.51 0.94
N TYR A 352 -7.91 -3.24 0.64
CA TYR A 352 -8.67 -2.05 1.05
C TYR A 352 -8.58 -1.69 2.54
N PHE A 353 -8.54 -2.68 3.44
CA PHE A 353 -8.36 -2.46 4.88
C PHE A 353 -7.04 -1.75 5.21
N ALA A 354 -5.93 -2.15 4.59
CA ALA A 354 -4.60 -1.58 4.86
C ALA A 354 -4.54 -0.11 4.42
N ASP A 355 -5.11 0.21 3.25
CA ASP A 355 -5.15 1.60 2.77
C ASP A 355 -6.08 2.49 3.61
N TRP A 356 -7.13 1.93 4.22
CA TRP A 356 -7.97 2.65 5.18
C TRP A 356 -7.24 2.94 6.50
N VAL A 357 -6.61 1.93 7.12
CA VAL A 357 -5.82 2.10 8.35
C VAL A 357 -4.72 3.17 8.17
N MET A 358 -4.06 3.18 7.02
CA MET A 358 -3.02 4.15 6.67
C MET A 358 -3.54 5.58 6.46
N GLY A 359 -4.84 5.76 6.23
CA GLY A 359 -5.50 7.06 6.20
C GLY A 359 -6.15 7.46 7.53
N ALA A 360 -6.27 6.54 8.49
CA ALA A 360 -6.80 6.79 9.83
C ALA A 360 -5.71 7.14 10.86
N GLY A 361 -4.50 6.60 10.70
CA GLY A 361 -3.33 7.01 11.49
C GLY A 361 -2.68 8.29 10.94
N PRO A 362 -2.07 9.15 11.79
CA PRO A 362 -1.57 10.46 11.38
C PRO A 362 -0.42 10.36 10.37
N ASP A 363 -0.47 11.20 9.32
CA ASP A 363 0.41 11.10 8.15
C ASP A 363 1.91 10.99 8.48
N PHE A 364 2.39 11.70 9.51
CA PHE A 364 3.81 11.70 9.94
C PHE A 364 4.28 10.37 10.57
N LEU A 365 3.37 9.48 10.95
CA LEU A 365 3.68 8.12 11.43
C LEU A 365 3.23 7.03 10.44
N THR A 366 2.48 7.38 9.39
CA THR A 366 1.94 6.43 8.41
C THR A 366 2.52 6.64 7.00
N ARG A 367 2.24 7.79 6.36
CA ARG A 367 2.54 8.03 4.94
C ARG A 367 3.90 8.66 4.74
N ASP A 368 4.28 9.56 5.63
CA ASP A 368 5.47 10.41 5.57
C ASP A 368 6.50 10.11 6.68
N THR A 369 6.34 9.00 7.42
CA THR A 369 7.30 8.56 8.46
C THR A 369 8.72 8.40 7.90
N THR A 370 9.73 8.87 8.65
CA THR A 370 11.15 8.53 8.43
C THR A 370 11.55 7.23 9.11
N GLU A 371 10.84 6.85 10.17
CA GLU A 371 11.16 5.70 11.03
C GLU A 371 10.38 4.46 10.62
N ASP A 372 10.96 3.29 10.86
CA ASP A 372 10.22 2.03 10.76
C ASP A 372 9.16 1.94 11.88
N VAL A 373 7.92 1.71 11.49
CA VAL A 373 6.73 1.71 12.36
C VAL A 373 6.04 0.35 12.27
N VAL A 374 5.47 -0.11 13.40
CA VAL A 374 4.62 -1.30 13.48
C VAL A 374 3.23 -0.88 13.94
N ILE A 375 2.21 -1.28 13.20
CA ILE A 375 0.80 -1.04 13.53
C ILE A 375 0.12 -2.39 13.83
N ASP A 376 -0.45 -2.53 15.03
CA ASP A 376 -1.39 -3.62 15.31
C ASP A 376 -2.78 -3.21 14.85
N THR A 377 -3.50 -4.11 14.18
CA THR A 377 -4.83 -3.83 13.62
C THR A 377 -5.91 -4.76 14.15
N THR A 378 -7.17 -4.40 13.90
CA THR A 378 -8.36 -5.18 14.26
C THR A 378 -8.67 -6.32 13.28
N LEU A 379 -7.97 -6.37 12.13
CA LEU A 379 -8.18 -7.33 11.03
C LEU A 379 -8.08 -8.79 11.51
N ASP A 380 -8.98 -9.62 10.99
CA ASP A 380 -8.93 -11.07 11.11
C ASP A 380 -8.79 -11.69 9.70
N GLN A 381 -7.63 -12.29 9.41
CA GLN A 381 -7.38 -12.85 8.07
C GLN A 381 -8.38 -13.96 7.67
N ARG A 382 -8.95 -14.71 8.63
CA ARG A 382 -9.99 -15.72 8.33
C ARG A 382 -11.27 -15.04 7.88
N ILE A 383 -11.68 -13.98 8.56
CA ILE A 383 -12.89 -13.20 8.24
C ILE A 383 -12.71 -12.41 6.93
N GLN A 384 -11.49 -11.90 6.67
CA GLN A 384 -11.15 -11.27 5.40
C GLN A 384 -11.27 -12.27 4.23
N THR A 385 -10.64 -13.44 4.32
CA THR A 385 -10.76 -14.48 3.28
C THR A 385 -12.20 -14.98 3.13
N ALA A 386 -12.98 -15.10 4.22
CA ALA A 386 -14.40 -15.45 4.14
C ALA A 386 -15.21 -14.45 3.28
N ALA A 387 -15.01 -13.15 3.47
CA ALA A 387 -15.67 -12.10 2.67
C ALA A 387 -15.18 -12.08 1.21
N GLU A 388 -13.87 -12.29 1.00
CA GLU A 388 -13.23 -12.34 -0.32
C GLU A 388 -13.71 -13.53 -1.16
N ASP A 389 -13.78 -14.72 -0.56
CA ASP A 389 -14.32 -15.94 -1.18
C ASP A 389 -15.81 -15.78 -1.51
N ALA A 390 -16.61 -15.25 -0.56
CA ALA A 390 -18.04 -15.07 -0.72
C ALA A 390 -18.36 -14.10 -1.87
N LEU A 391 -17.62 -12.99 -1.96
CA LEU A 391 -17.70 -12.08 -3.10
C LEU A 391 -17.38 -12.79 -4.41
N THR A 392 -16.22 -13.45 -4.47
CA THR A 392 -15.69 -14.09 -5.68
C THR A 392 -16.69 -15.12 -6.20
N TRP A 393 -17.16 -16.02 -5.34
CA TRP A 393 -18.14 -17.05 -5.69
C TRP A 393 -19.44 -16.47 -6.26
N VAL A 394 -20.01 -15.41 -5.64
CA VAL A 394 -21.25 -14.79 -6.15
C VAL A 394 -21.01 -14.10 -7.51
N PHE A 395 -19.86 -13.44 -7.69
CA PHE A 395 -19.54 -12.79 -8.96
C PHE A 395 -19.23 -13.76 -10.10
N GLU A 396 -18.76 -14.97 -9.81
CA GLU A 396 -18.53 -16.04 -10.79
C GLU A 396 -19.80 -16.85 -11.10
N ASN A 397 -20.63 -17.14 -10.08
CA ASN A 397 -21.73 -18.11 -10.19
C ASN A 397 -23.12 -17.47 -10.33
N LYS A 398 -23.28 -16.17 -10.06
CA LYS A 398 -24.60 -15.49 -10.00
C LYS A 398 -24.67 -14.18 -10.78
N VAL A 399 -23.56 -13.46 -10.94
CA VAL A 399 -23.50 -12.22 -11.72
C VAL A 399 -23.27 -12.55 -13.20
N ARG A 400 -23.97 -11.84 -14.09
CA ARG A 400 -23.83 -12.02 -15.55
C ARG A 400 -22.41 -11.70 -16.01
N GLU A 401 -21.88 -12.52 -16.92
CA GLU A 401 -20.60 -12.28 -17.58
C GLU A 401 -20.57 -10.87 -18.24
N GLY A 402 -19.40 -10.24 -18.24
CA GLY A 402 -19.22 -8.86 -18.73
C GLY A 402 -19.81 -7.76 -17.85
N SER A 403 -20.55 -8.10 -16.77
CA SER A 403 -21.09 -7.10 -15.84
C SER A 403 -19.98 -6.28 -15.17
N LYS A 404 -20.13 -4.95 -15.21
CA LYS A 404 -19.25 -3.98 -14.55
C LYS A 404 -19.60 -3.70 -13.09
N ALA A 405 -20.70 -4.26 -12.58
CA ALA A 405 -21.19 -4.01 -11.23
C ALA A 405 -20.09 -4.26 -10.19
N GLN A 406 -20.07 -3.46 -9.14
CA GLN A 406 -19.17 -3.56 -8.00
C GLN A 406 -19.96 -3.93 -6.75
N ALA A 407 -19.25 -4.38 -5.72
CA ALA A 407 -19.78 -4.55 -4.40
C ALA A 407 -18.70 -4.23 -3.36
N ALA A 408 -19.12 -4.01 -2.12
CA ALA A 408 -18.28 -3.79 -0.97
C ALA A 408 -18.83 -4.56 0.23
N ILE A 409 -17.95 -4.99 1.12
CA ILE A 409 -18.27 -5.75 2.34
C ILE A 409 -17.49 -5.15 3.50
N VAL A 410 -18.15 -4.94 4.63
CA VAL A 410 -17.50 -4.67 5.92
C VAL A 410 -18.01 -5.71 6.92
N VAL A 411 -17.10 -6.33 7.69
CA VAL A 411 -17.45 -7.20 8.83
C VAL A 411 -16.80 -6.61 10.08
N MET A 412 -17.56 -6.47 11.16
CA MET A 412 -17.19 -5.70 12.33
C MET A 412 -17.74 -6.34 13.62
N SER A 413 -17.00 -6.22 14.73
CA SER A 413 -17.51 -6.55 16.06
C SER A 413 -18.41 -5.42 16.60
N ALA A 414 -19.26 -5.73 17.59
CA ALA A 414 -20.21 -4.76 18.19
C ALA A 414 -19.55 -3.56 18.90
N ASP A 415 -18.24 -3.66 19.16
CA ASP A 415 -17.35 -2.64 19.73
C ASP A 415 -16.78 -1.64 18.70
N GLY A 416 -17.05 -1.85 17.40
CA GLY A 416 -16.49 -1.06 16.30
C GLY A 416 -15.25 -1.65 15.64
N ALA A 417 -14.71 -2.76 16.13
CA ALA A 417 -13.47 -3.33 15.60
C ALA A 417 -13.71 -4.01 14.25
N VAL A 418 -13.23 -3.39 13.17
CA VAL A 418 -13.40 -3.89 11.79
C VAL A 418 -12.52 -5.12 11.58
N ARG A 419 -13.16 -6.26 11.33
CA ARG A 419 -12.51 -7.57 11.16
C ARG A 419 -12.18 -7.88 9.70
N ALA A 420 -12.95 -7.34 8.76
CA ALA A 420 -12.69 -7.43 7.34
C ALA A 420 -13.24 -6.22 6.58
N MET A 421 -12.57 -5.85 5.49
CA MET A 421 -13.01 -4.79 4.58
C MET A 421 -12.67 -5.12 3.12
N VAL A 422 -13.69 -5.08 2.27
CA VAL A 422 -13.61 -5.26 0.82
C VAL A 422 -14.24 -4.05 0.15
N GLY A 423 -13.46 -3.28 -0.60
CA GLY A 423 -13.88 -2.01 -1.24
C GLY A 423 -14.20 -2.09 -2.73
N GLY A 424 -14.22 -3.29 -3.31
CA GLY A 424 -14.45 -3.53 -4.73
C GLY A 424 -14.03 -4.94 -5.15
N ARG A 425 -14.36 -5.33 -6.39
CA ARG A 425 -14.10 -6.69 -6.92
C ARG A 425 -12.64 -7.04 -7.14
N LYS A 426 -11.76 -6.05 -7.27
CA LYS A 426 -10.32 -6.30 -7.38
C LYS A 426 -9.74 -6.35 -5.97
N LEU A 427 -9.74 -7.54 -5.38
CA LEU A 427 -9.32 -7.76 -3.99
C LEU A 427 -7.84 -7.37 -3.76
N LYS A 428 -6.96 -7.84 -4.65
CA LYS A 428 -5.51 -7.61 -4.63
C LYS A 428 -5.16 -6.26 -5.28
N VAL A 429 -5.37 -5.16 -4.56
CA VAL A 429 -5.05 -3.78 -4.98
C VAL A 429 -4.52 -2.91 -3.84
N SER A 430 -3.77 -1.86 -4.18
CA SER A 430 -3.48 -0.73 -3.28
C SER A 430 -3.61 0.59 -4.06
N GLY A 431 -4.03 1.66 -3.39
CA GLY A 431 -4.33 2.97 -3.98
C GLY A 431 -5.62 3.00 -4.81
N ALA A 432 -6.48 1.99 -4.69
CA ALA A 432 -7.74 1.89 -5.43
C ALA A 432 -8.90 2.54 -4.67
N PHE A 433 -9.87 3.08 -5.41
CA PHE A 433 -11.10 3.64 -4.84
C PHE A 433 -11.84 2.60 -3.98
N ASN A 434 -11.99 2.89 -2.69
CA ASN A 434 -12.51 2.00 -1.66
C ASN A 434 -14.00 2.28 -1.41
N ARG A 435 -14.88 1.45 -1.98
CA ARG A 435 -16.35 1.65 -1.86
C ARG A 435 -16.89 1.37 -0.46
N ALA A 436 -16.11 0.76 0.44
CA ALA A 436 -16.53 0.63 1.83
C ALA A 436 -16.50 1.98 2.58
N THR A 437 -15.58 2.89 2.21
CA THR A 437 -15.27 4.11 2.98
C THR A 437 -15.28 5.41 2.17
N GLN A 438 -15.36 5.36 0.84
CA GLN A 438 -15.29 6.53 -0.05
C GLN A 438 -16.51 6.67 -0.97
N ALA A 439 -17.32 5.61 -1.14
CA ALA A 439 -18.54 5.68 -1.91
C ALA A 439 -19.72 6.05 -0.99
N LYS A 440 -20.04 7.34 -0.91
CA LYS A 440 -21.34 7.78 -0.39
C LYS A 440 -22.41 7.31 -1.37
N ARG A 441 -23.42 6.57 -0.87
CA ARG A 441 -24.52 5.99 -1.65
C ARG A 441 -25.81 5.98 -0.84
N GLN A 442 -26.96 6.02 -1.51
CA GLN A 442 -28.27 5.99 -0.85
C GLN A 442 -28.55 4.59 -0.28
N PRO A 443 -28.81 4.43 1.04
CA PRO A 443 -29.11 3.15 1.68
C PRO A 443 -30.51 2.63 1.30
N GLY A 444 -31.44 3.54 0.98
CA GLY A 444 -32.83 3.19 0.76
C GLY A 444 -33.47 2.60 2.04
N SER A 445 -34.24 1.52 1.88
CA SER A 445 -34.95 0.87 3.01
C SER A 445 -34.07 0.26 4.13
N SER A 446 -32.73 0.29 4.06
CA SER A 446 -31.85 -0.03 5.20
C SER A 446 -31.65 1.15 6.16
N PHE A 447 -32.13 2.36 5.84
CA PHE A 447 -32.23 3.46 6.82
C PHE A 447 -33.39 3.27 7.82
N LYS A 448 -34.40 2.45 7.47
CA LYS A 448 -35.63 2.32 8.26
C LYS A 448 -35.42 1.96 9.74
N PRO A 449 -34.49 1.09 10.15
CA PRO A 449 -34.27 0.79 11.56
C PRO A 449 -34.03 2.02 12.45
N PHE A 450 -33.47 3.13 11.95
CA PHE A 450 -33.31 4.36 12.75
C PHE A 450 -34.64 5.10 12.98
N VAL A 451 -35.54 5.09 12.01
CA VAL A 451 -36.93 5.58 12.17
C VAL A 451 -37.65 4.80 13.27
N TYR A 452 -37.53 3.46 13.23
CA TYR A 452 -38.18 2.58 14.19
C TYR A 452 -37.49 2.67 15.57
N ALA A 453 -36.16 2.77 15.64
CA ALA A 453 -35.42 3.04 16.88
C ALA A 453 -35.94 4.30 17.58
N THR A 454 -36.07 5.41 16.83
CA THR A 454 -36.58 6.69 17.35
C THR A 454 -37.99 6.52 17.92
N ALA A 455 -38.88 5.84 17.21
CA ALA A 455 -40.26 5.63 17.67
C ALA A 455 -40.33 4.72 18.93
N LEU A 456 -39.56 3.63 18.94
CA LEU A 456 -39.48 2.71 20.08
C LEU A 456 -38.94 3.41 21.33
N ASP A 457 -37.94 4.27 21.20
CA ASP A 457 -37.38 5.04 22.34
C ASP A 457 -38.32 6.16 22.82
N MET A 458 -39.22 6.62 21.94
CA MET A 458 -40.35 7.50 22.28
C MET A 458 -41.58 6.75 22.82
N GLY A 459 -41.46 5.45 23.12
CA GLY A 459 -42.50 4.66 23.80
C GLY A 459 -43.50 3.94 22.88
N TRP A 460 -43.22 3.81 21.58
CA TRP A 460 -43.89 2.81 20.74
C TRP A 460 -43.37 1.40 21.05
N SER A 461 -44.12 0.38 20.65
CA SER A 461 -43.75 -1.04 20.81
C SER A 461 -43.66 -1.80 19.48
N TYR A 462 -42.93 -2.92 19.46
CA TYR A 462 -42.81 -3.84 18.33
C TYR A 462 -44.16 -4.32 17.76
N ASP A 463 -45.20 -4.41 18.59
CA ASP A 463 -46.56 -4.83 18.23
C ASP A 463 -47.53 -3.66 18.00
N SER A 464 -47.10 -2.41 18.20
CA SER A 464 -47.94 -1.22 18.03
C SER A 464 -48.53 -1.13 16.61
N PRO A 465 -49.82 -0.75 16.46
CA PRO A 465 -50.51 -0.71 15.18
C PRO A 465 -50.16 0.55 14.38
N ILE A 466 -49.98 0.40 13.07
CA ILE A 466 -49.79 1.48 12.11
C ILE A 466 -50.56 1.22 10.81
N VAL A 467 -51.12 2.27 10.20
CA VAL A 467 -52.04 2.14 9.05
C VAL A 467 -51.32 2.38 7.71
N ASP A 468 -51.22 1.33 6.89
CA ASP A 468 -50.77 1.36 5.50
C ASP A 468 -51.94 1.65 4.54
N GLU A 469 -52.06 2.91 4.10
CA GLU A 469 -53.15 3.43 3.26
C GLU A 469 -52.62 4.56 2.33
N PRO A 470 -53.41 5.07 1.36
CA PRO A 470 -52.98 6.18 0.51
C PRO A 470 -52.56 7.44 1.30
N LEU A 471 -51.29 7.85 1.14
CA LEU A 471 -50.74 9.06 1.74
C LEU A 471 -50.29 10.05 0.67
N THR A 472 -50.65 11.32 0.83
CA THR A 472 -50.15 12.44 0.01
C THR A 472 -49.81 13.60 0.93
N LEU A 473 -48.57 14.08 0.85
CA LEU A 473 -48.03 15.16 1.67
C LEU A 473 -47.68 16.36 0.80
N ASN A 474 -48.12 17.56 1.19
CA ASN A 474 -47.69 18.80 0.52
C ASN A 474 -46.34 19.23 1.09
N ILE A 475 -45.27 18.99 0.34
CA ILE A 475 -43.90 19.29 0.73
C ILE A 475 -43.58 20.76 0.39
N PRO A 476 -43.13 21.59 1.35
CA PRO A 476 -42.72 22.96 1.08
C PRO A 476 -41.68 23.03 -0.06
N GLY A 477 -41.93 23.89 -1.05
CA GLY A 477 -41.07 24.06 -2.23
C GLY A 477 -41.14 22.94 -3.28
N SER A 478 -41.73 21.78 -2.99
CA SER A 478 -41.77 20.61 -3.89
C SER A 478 -43.18 20.15 -4.29
N GLY A 479 -44.24 20.62 -3.60
CA GLY A 479 -45.63 20.29 -3.95
C GLY A 479 -46.09 18.92 -3.41
N PRO A 480 -47.17 18.33 -3.98
CA PRO A 480 -47.75 17.09 -3.49
C PRO A 480 -46.84 15.88 -3.79
N TRP A 481 -46.51 15.12 -2.74
CA TRP A 481 -45.71 13.90 -2.80
C TRP A 481 -46.50 12.71 -2.23
N SER A 482 -46.67 11.65 -3.02
CA SER A 482 -47.40 10.44 -2.64
C SER A 482 -46.46 9.23 -2.63
N PRO A 483 -45.91 8.81 -1.48
CA PRO A 483 -45.10 7.59 -1.40
C PRO A 483 -45.91 6.34 -1.73
N GLN A 484 -45.26 5.33 -2.32
CA GLN A 484 -45.89 4.05 -2.67
C GLN A 484 -45.06 2.88 -2.11
N ASN A 485 -45.75 1.80 -1.73
CA ASN A 485 -45.11 0.52 -1.40
C ASN A 485 -44.55 -0.15 -2.67
N TYR A 486 -43.52 -0.99 -2.52
CA TYR A 486 -42.82 -1.62 -3.64
C TYR A 486 -43.72 -2.50 -4.51
N ASP A 487 -44.68 -3.18 -3.89
CA ASP A 487 -45.69 -4.02 -4.53
C ASP A 487 -46.94 -3.24 -5.01
N ARG A 488 -46.98 -1.92 -4.74
CA ARG A 488 -48.06 -0.98 -5.07
C ARG A 488 -49.41 -1.31 -4.43
N LYS A 489 -49.41 -1.94 -3.25
CA LYS A 489 -50.63 -2.21 -2.45
C LYS A 489 -50.65 -1.42 -1.16
N PHE A 490 -51.82 -1.46 -0.52
CA PHE A 490 -52.07 -0.97 0.83
C PHE A 490 -52.55 -2.15 1.68
N HIS A 491 -52.02 -2.28 2.90
CA HIS A 491 -52.22 -3.45 3.76
C HIS A 491 -53.14 -3.16 4.96
N GLY A 492 -53.64 -1.92 5.08
CA GLY A 492 -54.47 -1.50 6.21
C GLY A 492 -53.64 -1.43 7.51
N THR A 493 -54.28 -1.68 8.65
CA THR A 493 -53.57 -1.71 9.94
C THR A 493 -52.67 -2.95 10.03
N VAL A 494 -51.38 -2.72 10.24
CA VAL A 494 -50.32 -3.73 10.45
C VAL A 494 -49.57 -3.42 11.74
N THR A 495 -48.83 -4.37 12.32
CA THR A 495 -47.94 -4.04 13.46
C THR A 495 -46.62 -3.40 12.97
N LEU A 496 -45.89 -2.70 13.85
CA LEU A 496 -44.55 -2.21 13.51
C LEU A 496 -43.62 -3.37 13.07
N THR A 497 -43.71 -4.54 13.72
CA THR A 497 -42.99 -5.77 13.31
C THR A 497 -43.31 -6.16 11.87
N ASP A 498 -44.59 -6.21 11.49
CA ASP A 498 -45.00 -6.57 10.13
C ASP A 498 -44.53 -5.53 9.11
N ALA A 499 -44.66 -4.25 9.45
CA ALA A 499 -44.27 -3.13 8.61
C ALA A 499 -42.76 -3.12 8.31
N LEU A 500 -41.91 -3.45 9.29
CA LEU A 500 -40.47 -3.60 9.07
C LEU A 500 -40.13 -4.92 8.35
N ARG A 501 -40.81 -6.04 8.67
CA ARG A 501 -40.63 -7.36 8.03
C ARG A 501 -40.81 -7.29 6.52
N HIS A 502 -41.91 -6.69 6.08
CA HIS A 502 -42.24 -6.48 4.66
C HIS A 502 -41.64 -5.19 4.08
N SER A 503 -41.04 -4.35 4.94
CA SER A 503 -40.34 -3.13 4.56
C SER A 503 -41.23 -2.09 3.85
N TYR A 504 -42.50 -1.98 4.27
CA TYR A 504 -43.47 -1.04 3.69
C TYR A 504 -42.98 0.41 3.80
N ASN A 505 -43.28 1.22 2.78
CA ASN A 505 -42.81 2.59 2.64
C ASN A 505 -43.72 3.58 3.38
N ILE A 506 -45.03 3.42 3.29
CA ILE A 506 -45.98 4.40 3.85
C ILE A 506 -45.99 4.36 5.39
N PRO A 507 -46.01 3.18 6.06
CA PRO A 507 -45.85 3.12 7.51
C PRO A 507 -44.54 3.72 8.00
N ALA A 508 -43.43 3.54 7.28
CA ALA A 508 -42.15 4.15 7.65
C ALA A 508 -42.19 5.69 7.53
N VAL A 509 -42.87 6.23 6.52
CA VAL A 509 -43.06 7.69 6.38
C VAL A 509 -43.96 8.25 7.48
N LYS A 510 -45.07 7.58 7.80
CA LYS A 510 -45.96 7.96 8.92
C LYS A 510 -45.20 7.94 10.25
N LEU A 511 -44.55 6.82 10.58
CA LEU A 511 -43.79 6.65 11.82
C LEU A 511 -42.68 7.71 11.99
N ALA A 512 -42.02 8.12 10.90
CA ALA A 512 -41.03 9.21 10.94
C ALA A 512 -41.64 10.61 11.14
N MET A 513 -42.90 10.81 10.75
CA MET A 513 -43.63 12.04 11.05
C MET A 513 -44.14 12.03 12.50
N ASP A 514 -44.68 10.90 12.96
CA ASP A 514 -45.23 10.72 14.30
C ASP A 514 -44.15 10.76 15.40
N ALA A 515 -42.97 10.20 15.13
CA ALA A 515 -41.77 10.33 15.98
C ALA A 515 -41.04 11.68 15.79
N GLY A 516 -41.40 12.48 14.77
CA GLY A 516 -40.75 13.73 14.43
C GLY A 516 -39.46 13.56 13.60
N LEU A 517 -39.41 14.20 12.43
CA LEU A 517 -38.29 14.06 11.48
C LEU A 517 -36.94 14.53 12.03
N GLU A 518 -36.93 15.48 12.97
CA GLU A 518 -35.71 15.96 13.62
C GLU A 518 -35.14 14.89 14.57
N ASN A 519 -35.97 14.28 15.41
CA ASN A 519 -35.56 13.20 16.30
C ASN A 519 -34.97 12.02 15.50
N VAL A 520 -35.56 11.69 14.34
CA VAL A 520 -35.05 10.67 13.41
C VAL A 520 -33.70 11.05 12.82
N ARG A 521 -33.42 12.34 12.59
CA ARG A 521 -32.08 12.82 12.20
C ARG A 521 -31.10 12.68 13.36
N THR A 522 -31.42 13.23 14.52
CA THR A 522 -30.56 13.20 15.72
C THR A 522 -30.18 11.77 16.10
N VAL A 523 -31.12 10.82 16.11
CA VAL A 523 -30.83 9.40 16.40
C VAL A 523 -29.91 8.78 15.33
N ALA A 524 -30.13 9.05 14.05
CA ALA A 524 -29.29 8.53 12.96
C ALA A 524 -27.86 9.13 12.98
N GLU A 525 -27.74 10.43 13.25
CA GLU A 525 -26.46 11.14 13.40
C GLU A 525 -25.71 10.65 14.64
N MET A 526 -26.37 10.52 15.79
CA MET A 526 -25.79 9.95 17.01
C MET A 526 -25.34 8.50 16.84
N PHE A 527 -26.00 7.70 16.00
CA PHE A 527 -25.52 6.35 15.64
C PHE A 527 -24.31 6.35 14.68
N GLY A 528 -23.85 7.51 14.19
CA GLY A 528 -22.63 7.65 13.39
C GLY A 528 -22.85 7.88 11.89
N ILE A 529 -24.04 8.33 11.47
CA ILE A 529 -24.30 8.70 10.06
C ILE A 529 -23.94 10.17 9.84
N GLU A 530 -22.66 10.45 9.59
CA GLU A 530 -22.05 11.80 9.42
C GLU A 530 -22.42 12.51 8.09
N SER A 531 -23.58 12.22 7.50
CA SER A 531 -23.93 12.65 6.15
C SER A 531 -25.23 13.46 6.13
N ASP A 532 -25.27 14.55 5.35
CA ASP A 532 -26.39 15.51 5.28
C ASP A 532 -27.77 14.82 5.13
N LEU A 533 -28.54 14.83 6.22
CA LEU A 533 -29.79 14.09 6.32
C LEU A 533 -30.96 14.89 5.76
N ALA A 534 -31.74 14.22 4.90
CA ALA A 534 -32.86 14.82 4.19
C ALA A 534 -33.87 15.47 5.16
N GLN A 535 -34.18 16.74 4.89
CA GLN A 535 -34.98 17.55 5.81
C GLN A 535 -36.48 17.16 5.80
N GLY A 536 -36.98 16.65 4.67
CA GLY A 536 -38.39 16.25 4.49
C GLY A 536 -38.67 14.75 4.69
N PRO A 537 -39.96 14.34 4.66
CA PRO A 537 -40.41 12.97 4.99
C PRO A 537 -39.79 11.83 4.16
N ALA A 538 -39.18 12.14 3.01
CA ALA A 538 -38.41 11.18 2.22
C ALA A 538 -37.19 10.59 2.96
N LEU A 539 -36.73 11.24 4.04
CA LEU A 539 -35.72 10.71 4.97
C LEU A 539 -35.99 9.25 5.38
N ALA A 540 -37.25 8.94 5.72
CA ALA A 540 -37.69 7.61 6.14
C ALA A 540 -37.50 6.50 5.10
N LEU A 541 -37.21 6.88 3.84
CA LEU A 541 -36.96 5.97 2.73
C LEU A 541 -35.47 5.89 2.36
N GLY A 542 -34.57 6.54 3.12
CA GLY A 542 -33.12 6.46 2.95
C GLY A 542 -32.60 7.14 1.68
N VAL A 543 -32.98 8.41 1.48
CA VAL A 543 -32.60 9.21 0.29
C VAL A 543 -31.33 10.03 0.44
N SER A 544 -30.80 10.19 1.65
CA SER A 544 -29.45 10.74 1.88
C SER A 544 -28.39 9.69 1.57
N GLU A 545 -27.20 10.12 1.14
CA GLU A 545 -26.07 9.23 0.87
C GLU A 545 -25.21 9.02 2.12
N THR A 546 -24.63 7.82 2.27
CA THR A 546 -23.76 7.44 3.40
C THR A 546 -22.77 6.35 2.93
N THR A 547 -21.65 6.15 3.62
CA THR A 547 -20.73 5.04 3.31
C THR A 547 -21.17 3.71 3.93
N LEU A 548 -20.62 2.60 3.43
CA LEU A 548 -20.87 1.28 4.02
C LEU A 548 -20.28 1.15 5.42
N LEU A 549 -19.17 1.85 5.71
CA LEU A 549 -18.57 1.87 7.04
C LEU A 549 -19.45 2.58 8.07
N GLU A 550 -19.96 3.78 7.75
CA GLU A 550 -20.96 4.52 8.57
C GLU A 550 -22.16 3.61 8.91
N MET A 551 -22.81 3.04 7.88
CA MET A 551 -23.98 2.17 8.06
C MET A 551 -23.68 0.90 8.84
N THR A 552 -22.47 0.33 8.74
CA THR A 552 -22.08 -0.85 9.53
C THR A 552 -21.80 -0.48 10.99
N GLY A 553 -21.23 0.71 11.24
CA GLY A 553 -21.10 1.32 12.56
C GLY A 553 -22.46 1.48 13.25
N ALA A 554 -23.40 2.17 12.59
CA ALA A 554 -24.74 2.40 13.11
C ALA A 554 -25.50 1.09 13.43
N TYR A 555 -25.32 0.02 12.65
CA TYR A 555 -25.91 -1.29 12.93
C TYR A 555 -25.24 -2.04 14.09
N ALA A 556 -23.97 -1.77 14.40
CA ALA A 556 -23.33 -2.26 15.62
C ALA A 556 -23.88 -1.54 16.88
N GLY A 557 -24.30 -0.28 16.74
CA GLY A 557 -25.03 0.41 17.81
C GLY A 557 -26.40 -0.20 18.12
N ILE A 558 -27.05 -0.85 17.14
CA ILE A 558 -28.25 -1.64 17.39
C ILE A 558 -27.89 -2.92 18.15
N LEU A 559 -26.88 -3.68 17.69
CA LEU A 559 -26.46 -4.95 18.32
C LEU A 559 -25.91 -4.78 19.75
N ASN A 560 -25.20 -3.68 20.06
CA ASN A 560 -24.54 -3.50 21.35
C ASN A 560 -25.49 -3.06 22.49
N GLY A 561 -26.78 -2.88 22.22
CA GLY A 561 -27.76 -2.40 23.20
C GLY A 561 -28.04 -0.89 23.16
N GLY A 562 -27.74 -0.21 22.06
CA GLY A 562 -28.19 1.16 21.79
C GLY A 562 -27.13 2.26 21.88
N SER A 563 -25.84 1.93 21.96
CA SER A 563 -24.74 2.91 22.03
C SER A 563 -24.06 3.16 20.69
N SER A 564 -23.61 4.39 20.45
CA SER A 564 -22.91 4.77 19.21
C SER A 564 -21.59 4.00 19.03
N VAL A 565 -21.17 3.84 17.78
CA VAL A 565 -19.97 3.05 17.43
C VAL A 565 -19.16 3.76 16.35
N SER A 566 -17.94 4.16 16.69
CA SER A 566 -16.92 4.66 15.76
C SER A 566 -16.09 3.47 15.22
N PRO A 567 -16.21 3.09 13.93
CA PRO A 567 -15.49 1.93 13.39
C PRO A 567 -13.98 2.14 13.36
N TYR A 568 -13.20 1.18 13.88
CA TYR A 568 -11.75 1.33 14.03
C TYR A 568 -10.94 0.14 13.49
N GLY A 569 -9.84 0.50 12.83
CA GLY A 569 -8.90 -0.40 12.15
C GLY A 569 -7.53 -0.51 12.85
N LEU A 570 -7.08 0.59 13.46
CA LEU A 570 -5.81 0.71 14.17
C LEU A 570 -6.04 0.43 15.66
N LYS A 571 -5.29 -0.50 16.24
CA LYS A 571 -5.31 -0.77 17.70
C LYS A 571 -4.13 -0.14 18.41
N SER A 572 -2.91 -0.28 17.87
CA SER A 572 -1.71 0.37 18.40
C SER A 572 -0.73 0.73 17.29
N LEU A 573 0.10 1.73 17.51
CA LEU A 573 1.20 2.13 16.64
C LEU A 573 2.45 2.35 17.49
N ARG A 574 3.58 1.71 17.15
CA ARG A 574 4.88 1.82 17.83
C ARG A 574 6.04 1.92 16.85
N LEU A 575 7.19 2.40 17.31
CA LEU A 575 8.45 2.31 16.54
C LEU A 575 8.97 0.87 16.54
N LYS A 576 9.56 0.43 15.44
CA LYS A 576 10.13 -0.92 15.27
C LYS A 576 11.37 -1.09 16.15
N GLY A 577 11.21 -1.81 17.27
CA GLY A 577 12.25 -2.03 18.27
C GLY A 577 11.96 -1.37 19.62
N ASP A 578 10.95 -0.50 19.68
CA ASP A 578 10.29 -0.11 20.92
C ASP A 578 9.09 -1.03 21.19
N ASN A 579 8.76 -1.25 22.46
CA ASN A 579 7.54 -1.93 22.89
C ASN A 579 6.44 -0.93 23.30
N THR A 580 6.78 0.35 23.43
CA THR A 580 5.88 1.43 23.85
C THR A 580 5.02 1.89 22.66
N PRO A 581 3.68 1.88 22.76
CA PRO A 581 2.82 2.48 21.74
C PRO A 581 2.90 4.01 21.81
N LEU A 582 3.09 4.65 20.67
CA LEU A 582 2.95 6.10 20.48
C LEU A 582 1.48 6.54 20.42
N MET A 583 0.61 5.64 19.98
CA MET A 583 -0.84 5.83 19.84
C MET A 583 -1.53 4.47 20.00
N GLY A 584 -2.75 4.46 20.54
CA GLY A 584 -3.62 3.28 20.55
C GLY A 584 -5.09 3.64 20.72
N GLN A 585 -5.96 2.67 20.51
CA GLN A 585 -7.40 2.78 20.69
C GLN A 585 -7.94 1.48 21.30
N ASP A 586 -8.56 1.58 22.47
CA ASP A 586 -9.07 0.42 23.22
C ASP A 586 -10.47 -0.05 22.78
N GLY A 587 -11.25 0.81 22.13
CA GLY A 587 -12.59 0.51 21.63
C GLY A 587 -13.18 1.62 20.76
N GLY A 588 -14.31 1.34 20.10
CA GLY A 588 -15.09 2.29 19.31
C GLY A 588 -16.45 2.65 19.93
N LEU A 589 -16.78 2.12 21.12
CA LEU A 589 -18.05 2.41 21.80
C LEU A 589 -18.11 3.87 22.30
N GLY A 590 -19.21 4.55 22.00
CA GLY A 590 -19.51 5.91 22.45
C GLY A 590 -20.74 5.97 23.38
N GLU A 591 -21.42 7.11 23.36
CA GLU A 591 -22.59 7.40 24.21
C GLU A 591 -23.83 6.59 23.81
N ARG A 592 -24.78 6.43 24.75
CA ARG A 592 -26.02 5.69 24.52
C ARG A 592 -27.05 6.57 23.78
N VAL A 593 -27.51 6.08 22.63
CA VAL A 593 -28.42 6.74 21.69
C VAL A 593 -29.88 6.36 21.95
N ILE A 594 -30.14 5.09 22.25
CA ILE A 594 -31.47 4.55 22.63
C ILE A 594 -31.36 3.63 23.85
N THR A 595 -32.48 3.29 24.47
CA THR A 595 -32.54 2.32 25.57
C THR A 595 -32.21 0.88 25.11
N PRO A 596 -31.63 0.05 25.99
CA PRO A 596 -31.42 -1.37 25.71
C PRO A 596 -32.72 -2.13 25.39
N GLU A 597 -33.83 -1.68 25.95
CA GLU A 597 -35.18 -2.19 25.68
C GLU A 597 -35.60 -1.92 24.23
N SER A 598 -35.54 -0.66 23.77
CA SER A 598 -35.83 -0.30 22.37
C SER A 598 -34.87 -0.98 21.37
N ALA A 599 -33.61 -1.21 21.75
CA ALA A 599 -32.68 -2.01 20.97
C ALA A 599 -33.13 -3.49 20.87
N GLN A 600 -33.50 -4.12 21.99
CA GLN A 600 -34.01 -5.50 22.01
C GLN A 600 -35.30 -5.69 21.20
N GLU A 601 -36.20 -4.70 21.21
CA GLU A 601 -37.41 -4.69 20.38
C GLU A 601 -37.06 -4.59 18.89
N LEU A 602 -36.16 -3.66 18.53
CA LEU A 602 -35.72 -3.46 17.14
C LEU A 602 -35.00 -4.69 16.58
N ILE A 603 -34.16 -5.35 17.37
CA ILE A 603 -33.50 -6.61 16.95
C ILE A 603 -34.54 -7.70 16.70
N TYR A 604 -35.59 -7.84 17.53
CA TYR A 604 -36.67 -8.80 17.29
C TYR A 604 -37.41 -8.53 15.97
N MET A 605 -37.65 -7.26 15.66
CA MET A 605 -38.27 -6.86 14.40
C MET A 605 -37.36 -7.12 13.18
N MET A 606 -36.05 -6.89 13.32
CA MET A 606 -35.05 -7.17 12.28
C MET A 606 -34.77 -8.68 12.12
N TYR A 607 -34.89 -9.48 13.17
CA TYR A 607 -34.91 -10.94 13.11
C TYR A 607 -36.13 -11.42 12.31
N ASN A 608 -37.32 -10.89 12.60
CA ASN A 608 -38.52 -11.16 11.81
C ASN A 608 -38.33 -10.83 10.31
N ALA A 609 -37.68 -9.72 10.01
CA ALA A 609 -37.38 -9.30 8.64
C ALA A 609 -36.45 -10.26 7.87
N VAL A 610 -35.67 -11.08 8.56
CA VAL A 610 -34.85 -12.16 7.96
C VAL A 610 -35.59 -13.50 8.02
N GLN A 611 -36.23 -13.86 9.14
CA GLN A 611 -36.86 -15.17 9.34
C GLN A 611 -38.07 -15.42 8.42
N SER A 612 -38.85 -14.39 8.12
CA SER A 612 -40.05 -14.49 7.27
C SER A 612 -40.31 -13.25 6.40
N GLY A 613 -39.32 -12.36 6.25
CA GLY A 613 -39.43 -11.09 5.55
C GLY A 613 -38.50 -10.95 4.34
N THR A 614 -38.26 -9.69 3.96
CA THR A 614 -37.45 -9.34 2.78
C THR A 614 -36.00 -9.85 2.81
N GLY A 615 -35.47 -10.20 3.99
CA GLY A 615 -34.10 -10.65 4.21
C GLY A 615 -33.87 -12.16 4.13
N ALA A 616 -34.85 -12.98 3.73
CA ALA A 616 -34.81 -14.45 3.85
C ALA A 616 -33.56 -15.16 3.26
N ARG A 617 -32.86 -14.57 2.27
CA ARG A 617 -31.60 -15.13 1.75
C ARG A 617 -30.41 -15.04 2.72
N ALA A 618 -30.52 -14.26 3.79
CA ALA A 618 -29.47 -14.09 4.80
C ALA A 618 -29.53 -15.13 5.95
N GLN A 619 -30.50 -16.05 5.94
CA GLN A 619 -30.62 -17.09 6.96
C GLN A 619 -29.39 -18.02 6.95
N ILE A 620 -28.88 -18.36 8.14
CA ILE A 620 -27.80 -19.32 8.35
C ILE A 620 -28.36 -20.45 9.22
N PRO A 621 -28.25 -21.74 8.83
CA PRO A 621 -28.78 -22.84 9.61
C PRO A 621 -28.20 -22.89 11.03
N GLY A 622 -29.09 -22.88 12.04
CA GLY A 622 -28.70 -22.96 13.45
C GLY A 622 -28.18 -21.66 14.08
N VAL A 623 -28.16 -20.54 13.36
CA VAL A 623 -27.71 -19.23 13.87
C VAL A 623 -28.84 -18.21 13.77
N GLU A 624 -29.11 -17.47 14.85
CA GLU A 624 -30.07 -16.37 14.81
C GLU A 624 -29.47 -15.15 14.07
N VAL A 625 -30.17 -14.68 13.04
CA VAL A 625 -29.75 -13.56 12.19
C VAL A 625 -30.83 -12.48 12.20
N ALA A 626 -30.43 -11.24 12.48
CA ALA A 626 -31.25 -10.05 12.31
C ALA A 626 -30.67 -9.17 11.19
N GLY A 627 -31.53 -8.53 10.40
CA GLY A 627 -31.04 -7.69 9.31
C GLY A 627 -32.12 -6.96 8.53
N LYS A 628 -31.67 -6.13 7.59
CA LYS A 628 -32.51 -5.26 6.80
C LYS A 628 -31.98 -5.07 5.38
N THR A 629 -32.90 -5.23 4.44
CA THR A 629 -32.70 -4.92 3.02
C THR A 629 -32.77 -3.41 2.74
N GLY A 630 -31.84 -2.92 1.92
CA GLY A 630 -31.90 -1.60 1.30
C GLY A 630 -31.93 -1.73 -0.22
N THR A 631 -32.70 -0.88 -0.89
CA THR A 631 -32.78 -0.79 -2.36
C THR A 631 -33.31 0.60 -2.71
N THR A 632 -32.66 1.30 -3.63
CA THR A 632 -33.06 2.66 -4.04
C THR A 632 -34.18 2.62 -5.07
N GLN A 633 -35.01 3.68 -5.15
CA GLN A 633 -36.17 3.72 -6.07
C GLN A 633 -35.76 3.63 -7.55
N ALA A 634 -34.56 4.10 -7.89
CA ALA A 634 -33.97 3.97 -9.22
C ALA A 634 -33.14 2.67 -9.41
N ALA A 635 -33.20 1.74 -8.46
CA ALA A 635 -32.46 0.48 -8.41
C ALA A 635 -30.93 0.61 -8.60
N ARG A 636 -30.32 1.76 -8.29
CA ARG A 636 -28.88 2.02 -8.48
C ARG A 636 -28.00 1.28 -7.46
N ASP A 637 -28.54 1.10 -6.26
CA ASP A 637 -27.83 0.58 -5.10
C ASP A 637 -28.71 -0.44 -4.39
N ALA A 638 -28.12 -1.59 -4.07
CA ALA A 638 -28.75 -2.69 -3.35
C ALA A 638 -27.89 -3.04 -2.14
N TRP A 639 -28.51 -3.07 -0.96
CA TRP A 639 -27.84 -3.22 0.32
C TRP A 639 -28.42 -4.38 1.11
N PHE A 640 -27.57 -5.10 1.84
CA PHE A 640 -27.98 -5.89 2.98
C PHE A 640 -27.14 -5.54 4.20
N MET A 641 -27.79 -5.12 5.26
CA MET A 641 -27.17 -4.81 6.55
C MET A 641 -27.71 -5.82 7.56
N GLY A 642 -26.86 -6.55 8.27
CA GLY A 642 -27.33 -7.56 9.21
C GLY A 642 -26.26 -8.06 10.15
N PHE A 643 -26.68 -8.77 11.19
CA PHE A 643 -25.82 -9.23 12.26
C PHE A 643 -26.28 -10.55 12.88
N THR A 644 -25.31 -11.18 13.51
CA THR A 644 -25.44 -12.28 14.46
C THR A 644 -25.10 -11.74 15.86
N ALA A 645 -25.15 -12.57 16.90
CA ALA A 645 -24.74 -12.14 18.24
C ALA A 645 -23.26 -11.70 18.35
N ASP A 646 -22.37 -12.19 17.47
CA ASP A 646 -20.92 -11.96 17.54
C ASP A 646 -20.41 -10.84 16.62
N TYR A 647 -21.01 -10.71 15.43
CA TYR A 647 -20.53 -9.83 14.38
C TYR A 647 -21.68 -9.22 13.57
N VAL A 648 -21.44 -7.96 13.16
CA VAL A 648 -22.22 -7.20 12.18
C VAL A 648 -21.51 -7.26 10.84
N ALA A 649 -22.27 -7.37 9.75
CA ALA A 649 -21.75 -7.16 8.41
C ALA A 649 -22.70 -6.33 7.54
N GLY A 650 -22.11 -5.44 6.75
CA GLY A 650 -22.78 -4.69 5.70
C GLY A 650 -22.28 -5.14 4.33
N VAL A 651 -23.20 -5.26 3.38
CA VAL A 651 -22.91 -5.48 1.96
C VAL A 651 -23.64 -4.44 1.12
N TRP A 652 -22.90 -3.72 0.26
CA TRP A 652 -23.44 -2.88 -0.80
C TRP A 652 -23.11 -3.48 -2.17
N MET A 653 -23.99 -3.31 -3.15
CA MET A 653 -23.78 -3.61 -4.56
C MET A 653 -24.38 -2.52 -5.44
N GLY A 654 -23.67 -2.11 -6.50
CA GLY A 654 -24.09 -1.04 -7.41
C GLY A 654 -23.10 -0.84 -8.57
N TYR A 655 -23.35 0.15 -9.43
CA TYR A 655 -22.40 0.57 -10.47
C TYR A 655 -21.71 1.90 -10.12
N ASP A 656 -20.43 2.04 -10.46
CA ASP A 656 -19.63 3.24 -10.21
C ASP A 656 -20.17 4.49 -10.94
N ASP A 657 -20.81 4.29 -12.10
CA ASP A 657 -21.43 5.33 -12.95
C ASP A 657 -22.90 5.66 -12.59
N ASN A 658 -23.41 5.11 -11.47
CA ASN A 658 -24.79 5.24 -11.02
C ASN A 658 -25.86 4.72 -12.01
N ALA A 659 -25.49 3.80 -12.91
CA ALA A 659 -26.46 3.05 -13.71
C ALA A 659 -27.39 2.17 -12.83
N PRO A 660 -28.66 1.96 -13.21
CA PRO A 660 -29.55 1.02 -12.53
C PRO A 660 -29.08 -0.44 -12.60
N LEU A 661 -29.28 -1.18 -11.50
CA LEU A 661 -29.14 -2.64 -11.45
C LEU A 661 -30.36 -3.33 -12.06
N THR A 662 -30.11 -4.37 -12.88
CA THR A 662 -31.18 -5.18 -13.49
C THR A 662 -31.43 -6.43 -12.66
N GLY A 663 -32.55 -6.47 -11.93
CA GLY A 663 -32.97 -7.66 -11.18
C GLY A 663 -32.22 -7.93 -9.88
N VAL A 664 -31.45 -6.96 -9.39
CA VAL A 664 -30.78 -7.03 -8.07
C VAL A 664 -31.53 -6.14 -7.09
N THR A 665 -31.87 -6.68 -5.93
CA THR A 665 -32.39 -5.96 -4.76
C THR A 665 -31.58 -6.36 -3.53
N GLY A 666 -31.75 -5.66 -2.41
CA GLY A 666 -31.02 -5.96 -1.17
C GLY A 666 -31.20 -7.39 -0.66
N GLY A 667 -32.42 -7.95 -0.80
CA GLY A 667 -32.74 -9.35 -0.47
C GLY A 667 -32.30 -10.38 -1.52
N GLY A 668 -31.63 -9.94 -2.59
CA GLY A 668 -31.04 -10.78 -3.64
C GLY A 668 -29.56 -11.03 -3.39
N LEU A 669 -28.71 -10.58 -4.32
CA LEU A 669 -27.26 -10.83 -4.29
C LEU A 669 -26.54 -10.26 -3.04
N PRO A 670 -26.87 -9.05 -2.51
CA PRO A 670 -26.22 -8.55 -1.29
C PRO A 670 -26.48 -9.45 -0.08
N ALA A 671 -27.71 -9.93 0.11
CA ALA A 671 -28.04 -10.90 1.14
C ALA A 671 -27.36 -12.27 0.93
N GLU A 672 -27.19 -12.72 -0.32
CA GLU A 672 -26.48 -13.98 -0.64
C GLU A 672 -24.95 -13.87 -0.43
N ILE A 673 -24.36 -12.69 -0.67
CA ILE A 673 -22.95 -12.38 -0.31
C ILE A 673 -22.80 -12.31 1.22
N TRP A 674 -23.74 -11.65 1.91
CA TRP A 674 -23.76 -11.56 3.38
C TRP A 674 -23.85 -12.97 3.99
N GLN A 675 -24.78 -13.80 3.52
CA GLN A 675 -24.95 -15.19 3.98
C GLN A 675 -23.66 -15.98 3.87
N LYS A 676 -23.00 -15.94 2.70
CA LYS A 676 -21.76 -16.71 2.44
C LYS A 676 -20.54 -16.19 3.19
N THR A 677 -20.51 -14.88 3.44
CA THR A 677 -19.50 -14.30 4.33
C THR A 677 -19.73 -14.81 5.75
N MET A 678 -20.94 -14.63 6.28
CA MET A 678 -21.24 -14.84 7.70
C MET A 678 -21.36 -16.30 8.10
N GLU A 679 -21.75 -17.20 7.19
CA GLU A 679 -21.66 -18.65 7.33
C GLU A 679 -20.22 -19.07 7.63
N LYS A 680 -19.26 -18.67 6.78
CA LYS A 680 -17.81 -18.90 6.99
C LYS A 680 -17.24 -18.21 8.23
N VAL A 681 -17.78 -17.05 8.63
CA VAL A 681 -17.34 -16.34 9.85
C VAL A 681 -17.81 -17.08 11.11
N GLN A 682 -19.01 -17.67 11.09
CA GLN A 682 -19.58 -18.44 12.19
C GLN A 682 -19.04 -19.89 12.27
N GLU A 683 -18.35 -20.40 11.24
CA GLU A 683 -17.59 -21.66 11.34
C GLU A 683 -16.63 -21.64 12.54
N GLY A 684 -16.79 -22.61 13.45
CA GLY A 684 -15.97 -22.77 14.65
C GLY A 684 -16.39 -21.90 15.85
N LEU A 685 -17.49 -21.16 15.77
CA LEU A 685 -18.07 -20.42 16.90
C LEU A 685 -19.25 -21.19 17.51
N GLU A 686 -19.52 -20.95 18.79
CA GLU A 686 -20.71 -21.46 19.48
C GLU A 686 -21.91 -20.55 19.18
N PRO A 687 -23.01 -21.07 18.57
CA PRO A 687 -24.16 -20.24 18.21
C PRO A 687 -24.84 -19.64 19.43
N LYS A 688 -24.82 -18.30 19.54
CA LYS A 688 -25.49 -17.54 20.60
C LYS A 688 -26.83 -16.98 20.12
N PRO A 689 -27.83 -16.88 21.00
CA PRO A 689 -29.06 -16.16 20.69
C PRO A 689 -28.79 -14.65 20.52
N LEU A 690 -29.57 -14.00 19.67
CA LEU A 690 -29.59 -12.54 19.57
C LEU A 690 -30.12 -11.91 20.87
N PRO A 691 -29.54 -10.78 21.32
CA PRO A 691 -30.01 -10.01 22.47
C PRO A 691 -31.28 -9.24 22.09
N MET A 692 -32.41 -9.96 22.01
CA MET A 692 -33.70 -9.45 21.58
C MET A 692 -34.83 -10.00 22.43
N ILE A 693 -35.94 -9.25 22.50
CA ILE A 693 -37.15 -9.68 23.20
C ILE A 693 -37.63 -11.05 22.69
N ARG A 694 -38.26 -11.82 23.58
CA ARG A 694 -38.88 -13.12 23.26
C ARG A 694 -40.38 -13.11 23.60
N PRO A 695 -41.23 -12.48 22.76
CA PRO A 695 -42.68 -12.44 22.99
C PRO A 695 -43.30 -13.84 23.09
N ALA A 696 -44.18 -14.04 24.07
CA ALA A 696 -44.85 -15.33 24.30
C ALA A 696 -45.87 -15.70 23.20
N ALA A 697 -46.24 -14.75 22.35
CA ALA A 697 -47.08 -14.95 21.16
C ALA A 697 -46.56 -14.06 20.02
N PRO A 698 -46.80 -14.41 18.75
CA PRO A 698 -46.55 -13.50 17.63
C PRO A 698 -47.34 -12.19 17.79
N PRO A 699 -46.79 -11.03 17.39
CA PRO A 699 -47.51 -9.77 17.43
C PRO A 699 -48.81 -9.87 16.62
N ARG A 700 -49.87 -9.26 17.13
CA ARG A 700 -51.20 -9.23 16.50
C ARG A 700 -51.70 -7.80 16.48
N VAL A 701 -52.27 -7.39 15.35
CA VAL A 701 -53.09 -6.18 15.30
C VAL A 701 -54.32 -6.41 16.16
N ASN A 702 -54.30 -5.94 17.40
CA ASN A 702 -55.47 -5.91 18.26
C ASN A 702 -56.45 -4.87 17.70
N PRO A 703 -57.67 -5.24 17.28
CA PRO A 703 -58.64 -4.30 16.73
C PRO A 703 -59.35 -3.54 17.86
N GLN A 704 -58.60 -2.78 18.66
CA GLN A 704 -59.17 -1.74 19.49
C GLN A 704 -59.60 -0.57 18.60
N PHE A 705 -60.82 -0.69 18.06
CA PHE A 705 -61.56 0.45 17.55
C PHE A 705 -61.57 1.57 18.61
N PRO A 706 -61.38 2.85 18.25
CA PRO A 706 -61.60 3.97 19.15
C PRO A 706 -63.11 4.15 19.41
N GLY A 707 -63.68 3.24 20.20
CA GLY A 707 -65.12 3.13 20.45
C GLY A 707 -65.45 3.37 21.92
N ASN A 708 -66.07 4.52 22.20
CA ASN A 708 -66.74 4.85 23.46
C ASN A 708 -65.91 4.67 24.75
N THR A 709 -64.97 5.58 25.00
CA THR A 709 -64.79 6.10 26.36
C THR A 709 -66.03 6.91 26.73
N THR A 710 -67.05 6.23 27.29
CA THR A 710 -68.16 6.91 27.97
C THR A 710 -67.62 7.85 29.03
N SER A 711 -68.06 9.10 29.01
CA SER A 711 -67.53 10.17 29.86
C SER A 711 -67.85 9.99 31.35
N SER A 712 -67.09 9.17 32.06
CA SER A 712 -67.10 9.12 33.51
C SER A 712 -66.35 10.35 34.06
N ASN A 713 -67.11 11.38 34.44
CA ASN A 713 -66.58 12.62 35.00
C ASN A 713 -65.86 12.36 36.34
N SER A 714 -64.53 12.23 36.33
CA SER A 714 -63.67 12.37 37.51
C SER A 714 -62.78 13.59 37.33
N ARG A 715 -63.11 14.70 38.01
CA ARG A 715 -62.31 15.92 38.03
C ARG A 715 -60.98 15.67 38.74
N SER A 716 -59.89 15.49 37.99
CA SER A 716 -58.54 15.72 38.50
C SER A 716 -58.26 17.22 38.43
N GLY A 717 -58.36 17.91 39.56
CA GLY A 717 -58.20 19.37 39.63
C GLY A 717 -56.77 19.84 39.34
N ASP A 718 -56.65 21.10 38.91
CA ASP A 718 -55.40 21.73 38.52
C ASP A 718 -54.39 21.83 39.66
N LYS A 719 -53.17 21.34 39.40
CA LYS A 719 -52.02 21.52 40.31
C LYS A 719 -51.48 22.97 40.32
N ALA A 720 -52.01 23.84 39.45
CA ALA A 720 -51.69 25.28 39.46
C ALA A 720 -52.47 26.03 40.55
N ASP A 721 -53.78 25.78 40.67
CA ASP A 721 -54.67 26.52 41.59
C ASP A 721 -54.30 26.29 43.06
N ASN A 722 -53.92 25.06 43.42
CA ASN A 722 -53.52 24.73 44.80
C ASN A 722 -52.26 25.49 45.25
N VAL A 723 -51.31 25.77 44.35
CA VAL A 723 -50.10 26.53 44.66
C VAL A 723 -50.41 28.02 44.89
N LEU A 724 -51.39 28.56 44.17
CA LEU A 724 -51.89 29.92 44.38
C LEU A 724 -52.69 30.06 45.69
N LEU A 725 -53.43 29.03 46.09
CA LEU A 725 -54.20 29.02 47.34
C LEU A 725 -53.31 28.91 48.58
N ASP A 726 -52.30 28.03 48.60
CA ASP A 726 -51.35 27.93 49.72
C ASP A 726 -50.56 29.25 49.92
N LEU A 727 -50.17 29.93 48.84
CA LEU A 727 -49.49 31.22 48.90
C LEU A 727 -50.37 32.36 49.45
N LEU A 728 -51.70 32.30 49.27
CA LEU A 728 -52.62 33.27 49.83
C LEU A 728 -52.98 32.95 51.30
N GLY A 729 -53.14 31.66 51.64
CA GLY A 729 -53.39 31.21 53.00
C GLY A 729 -52.24 31.56 53.97
N ALA A 730 -50.99 31.52 53.49
CA ALA A 730 -49.82 31.92 54.28
C ALA A 730 -49.73 33.43 54.60
N ILE A 731 -50.50 34.28 53.90
CA ILE A 731 -50.45 35.75 54.05
C ILE A 731 -51.65 36.28 54.86
N PHE A 732 -52.82 35.64 54.78
CA PHE A 732 -54.07 36.17 55.35
C PHE A 732 -54.81 35.22 56.30
N GLY A 733 -54.29 35.09 57.53
CA GLY A 733 -55.11 34.87 58.73
C GLY A 733 -55.02 33.48 59.37
N GLY A 734 -54.84 33.47 60.69
CA GLY A 734 -54.72 32.22 61.48
C GLY A 734 -54.54 32.48 62.98
N GLY A 735 -55.45 33.23 63.60
CA GLY A 735 -55.38 33.55 65.03
C GLY A 735 -56.74 33.53 65.72
N ASN A 736 -57.03 32.42 66.43
CA ASN A 736 -58.07 32.21 67.46
C ASN A 736 -59.54 32.50 67.05
N ASN A 737 -60.51 31.59 67.18
CA ASN A 737 -60.60 30.30 67.89
C ASN A 737 -61.56 29.36 67.14
#